data_AF-A0A9Q0XL82-F1
#
_entry.id   AF-A0A9Q0XL82-F1
#
_cell.length_a   1.000
_cell.length_b   1.000
_cell.length_c   1.000
_cell.angle_alpha   90.00
_cell.angle_beta   90.00
_cell.angle_gamma   90.00
#
_symmetry.space_group_name_H-M   'P 1'
#
loop_
_entity.id
_entity.type
_entity.pdbx_description
1 polymer ?
#
loop_
_entity_poly.entity_id
_entity_poly.type
_entity_poly.pdbx_seq_one_letter_code
_entity_poly.pdbx_strand_id
1 'polypeptide(L)'
;MPLLFSDYKDLPLDEWQEHHVMCWLESIGIKKGYVEKLREEEVTGPTLRVLDEPFLKKMGMKQGQIHILMQKRNQLLQEKISKDVANAPRGDAKKTDESNGSKAEPKRKKKKPRPMVSSTEDPIGGGTEEIKLKQTDIKASSFVNGVSKPQCSGKKDMGHITDAASSTETTTDISDLDKPVCLSQFRPFNSDSVDFKYIRNAVLPPETGVKDLISPCHEYKSFATAAKLDRTRLQAKFAHEVIKFASACLNVRTNGTIHFGVMDRVEQKGWIHGQIVGVPVRDRDMYVDALDYIRKCFDPNVQDFAHQCIHPPVFIEVIQKDDHNKQSFVVEVDIEPLSFIVKGKFFQVCLPSFNEQSNKVNFEKNKTAFQRVGSKSEPVTSDDLVKFIQNLQEKDSWREKAESSAQNKQIETPQDLGRKLSVLLTDGKNYLDSSRWYILVTNKCGEEDLKSINFLMHMNIFCVFDFDEDSNVSGLHSKYKECHATTSHFLQNYSNNSKMSTTEFQKHLCLFFKKSWIFCNGRRDFLGNEDICDEDTWIKTKKKYMKKAVSFICDDLLPKGSFLVLFLLLSPVEKPIVDTFHEFYSELNGMDFIICLAESRENYDKWANLAQASCSIETLEKRSIVGMKLSHVDATIQNMLPSTTNCRHLPVSTKGLCALPSLEEEKMYSLEILCADQCDDIKLDLLSAKEIQEIDEHFYRGKKVIWKNFWLADKGKCEEIIEREACKEASRMLNDILSGNQFRYPVTKLKVYHHPGSGGSTIARQVLWKQRKDLRCAIIKTSYPVTTVCQHAVVFRHYDERDVKRSLPVLLLVEDYDEEYLEELYYSLTDAMGPNVRHPSKPSFILLCCKRSNVPDKFCKASYQDTVAVTHKLTDQEKNLFGRKLEKFEKRKDFKLEYILTFVLMSKEFETNM
;
A
#
# COMPACT_ATOMS: atom_id res chain seq x y z
N MET A 1 -18.11 6.05 24.55
CA MET A 1 -18.71 5.26 23.45
C MET A 1 -19.17 6.23 22.38
N PRO A 2 -18.76 6.08 21.12
CA PRO A 2 -19.55 6.47 19.95
C PRO A 2 -20.57 5.36 19.62
N LEU A 3 -21.69 5.71 19.00
CA LEU A 3 -22.66 4.73 18.50
C LEU A 3 -22.29 4.29 17.07
N LEU A 4 -22.61 3.04 16.74
CA LEU A 4 -22.56 2.53 15.37
C LEU A 4 -23.68 3.19 14.55
N PHE A 5 -23.33 4.00 13.56
CA PHE A 5 -24.29 4.53 12.59
C PHE A 5 -24.55 3.49 11.49
N SER A 6 -25.81 3.08 11.32
CA SER A 6 -26.27 2.34 10.15
C SER A 6 -26.37 3.25 8.92
N ASP A 7 -26.29 2.69 7.71
CA ASP A 7 -26.58 3.45 6.50
C ASP A 7 -28.10 3.73 6.44
N TYR A 8 -28.45 5.02 6.43
CA TYR A 8 -29.84 5.49 6.43
C TYR A 8 -30.67 4.97 5.23
N LYS A 9 -30.01 4.51 4.16
CA LYS A 9 -30.66 3.94 2.97
C LYS A 9 -31.52 2.72 3.30
N ASP A 10 -31.06 1.88 4.23
CA ASP A 10 -31.70 0.63 4.61
C ASP A 10 -32.83 0.81 5.63
N LEU A 11 -32.83 1.93 6.37
CA LEU A 11 -33.89 2.26 7.31
C LEU A 11 -35.20 2.68 6.60
N PRO A 12 -36.38 2.35 7.15
CA PRO A 12 -37.65 2.98 6.77
C PRO A 12 -37.59 4.51 6.87
N LEU A 13 -38.32 5.22 6.00
CA LEU A 13 -38.31 6.68 6.01
C LEU A 13 -38.87 7.27 7.32
N ASP A 14 -39.78 6.56 7.98
CA ASP A 14 -40.34 6.99 9.27
C ASP A 14 -39.34 6.88 10.45
N GLU A 15 -38.23 6.16 10.27
CA GLU A 15 -37.15 6.04 11.27
C GLU A 15 -36.02 7.06 11.04
N TRP A 16 -36.09 7.87 9.98
CA TRP A 16 -35.06 8.86 9.69
C TRP A 16 -35.08 10.02 10.71
N GLN A 17 -34.01 10.13 11.50
CA GLN A 17 -33.77 11.29 12.36
C GLN A 17 -33.19 12.45 11.53
N GLU A 18 -32.96 13.62 12.14
CA GLU A 18 -32.50 14.84 11.45
C GLU A 18 -31.16 14.62 10.74
N HIS A 19 -30.26 13.81 11.32
CA HIS A 19 -28.99 13.48 10.70
C HIS A 19 -29.11 12.51 9.50
N HIS A 20 -30.12 11.62 9.48
CA HIS A 20 -30.44 10.81 8.30
C HIS A 20 -30.97 11.70 7.16
N VAL A 21 -31.84 12.66 7.48
CA VAL A 21 -32.33 13.67 6.53
C VAL A 21 -31.21 14.58 6.04
N MET A 22 -30.30 15.02 6.92
CA MET A 22 -29.11 15.83 6.59
C MET A 22 -28.25 15.15 5.52
N CYS A 23 -27.83 13.90 5.76
CA CYS A 23 -27.02 13.12 4.81
C CYS A 23 -27.75 12.87 3.47
N TRP A 24 -29.09 12.72 3.49
CA TRP A 24 -29.87 12.63 2.26
C TRP A 24 -29.91 13.95 1.48
N LEU A 25 -30.17 15.07 2.15
CA LEU A 25 -30.21 16.42 1.54
C LEU A 25 -28.87 16.80 0.90
N GLU A 26 -27.75 16.45 1.54
CA GLU A 26 -26.41 16.61 0.98
C GLU A 26 -26.22 15.73 -0.26
N SER A 27 -26.64 14.46 -0.22
CA SER A 27 -26.51 13.52 -1.35
C SER A 27 -27.29 13.94 -2.61
N ILE A 28 -28.34 14.75 -2.47
CA ILE A 28 -29.11 15.30 -3.60
C ILE A 28 -28.70 16.73 -4.00
N GLY A 29 -27.62 17.29 -3.42
CA GLY A 29 -27.06 18.58 -3.81
C GLY A 29 -27.81 19.82 -3.28
N ILE A 30 -28.46 19.72 -2.11
CA ILE A 30 -28.94 20.91 -1.40
C ILE A 30 -27.73 21.63 -0.77
N LYS A 31 -27.65 22.95 -0.94
CA LYS A 31 -26.56 23.78 -0.41
C LYS A 31 -26.54 23.72 1.12
N LYS A 32 -25.34 23.56 1.70
CA LYS A 32 -25.09 23.37 3.14
C LYS A 32 -25.91 24.30 4.05
N GLY A 33 -25.94 25.61 3.77
CA GLY A 33 -26.73 26.60 4.54
C GLY A 33 -28.27 26.49 4.44
N TYR A 34 -28.81 25.55 3.66
CA TYR A 34 -30.22 25.10 3.76
C TYR A 34 -30.35 23.73 4.44
N VAL A 35 -29.34 22.86 4.31
CA VAL A 35 -29.26 21.59 5.06
C VAL A 35 -29.18 21.88 6.57
N GLU A 36 -28.31 22.81 6.96
CA GLU A 36 -28.14 23.28 8.34
C GLU A 36 -29.46 23.82 8.90
N LYS A 37 -30.16 24.68 8.15
CA LYS A 37 -31.48 25.20 8.53
C LYS A 37 -32.57 24.14 8.63
N LEU A 38 -32.58 23.13 7.74
CA LEU A 38 -33.54 22.03 7.81
C LEU A 38 -33.27 21.13 9.04
N ARG A 39 -32.01 21.07 9.51
CA ARG A 39 -31.65 20.43 10.78
C ARG A 39 -31.97 21.30 12.01
N GLU A 40 -31.88 22.63 11.90
CA GLU A 40 -32.30 23.58 12.94
C GLU A 40 -33.83 23.60 13.13
N GLU A 41 -34.60 23.37 12.05
CA GLU A 41 -36.07 23.24 12.08
C GLU A 41 -36.55 21.77 12.32
N GLU A 42 -35.69 20.93 12.93
CA GLU A 42 -35.99 19.55 13.38
C GLU A 42 -36.64 18.64 12.29
N VAL A 43 -36.24 18.78 11.03
CA VAL A 43 -36.82 18.02 9.91
C VAL A 43 -36.31 16.57 9.92
N THR A 44 -37.05 15.70 10.61
CA THR A 44 -36.98 14.24 10.55
C THR A 44 -37.69 13.67 9.30
N GLY A 45 -37.60 12.37 9.06
CA GLY A 45 -38.22 11.68 7.92
C GLY A 45 -39.74 11.81 7.81
N PRO A 46 -40.50 11.67 8.92
CA PRO A 46 -41.94 11.99 8.94
C PRO A 46 -42.22 13.44 8.53
N THR A 47 -41.45 14.41 9.02
CA THR A 47 -41.55 15.82 8.63
C THR A 47 -41.20 16.03 7.15
N LEU A 48 -40.13 15.40 6.67
CA LEU A 48 -39.70 15.42 5.26
C LEU A 48 -40.80 14.89 4.33
N ARG A 49 -41.53 13.84 4.72
CA ARG A 49 -42.66 13.27 3.96
C ARG A 49 -43.79 14.29 3.73
N VAL A 50 -44.09 15.14 4.70
CA VAL A 50 -45.23 16.10 4.65
C VAL A 50 -44.83 17.55 4.35
N LEU A 51 -43.52 17.84 4.23
CA LEU A 51 -42.93 19.14 3.91
C LEU A 51 -43.59 19.83 2.70
N ASP A 52 -43.56 21.17 2.61
CA ASP A 52 -44.16 21.88 1.48
C ASP A 52 -43.36 23.11 1.00
N GLU A 53 -43.72 23.60 -0.20
CA GLU A 53 -43.10 24.79 -0.81
C GLU A 53 -43.34 26.08 0.01
N PRO A 54 -44.54 26.33 0.60
CA PRO A 54 -44.75 27.39 1.57
C PRO A 54 -43.75 27.40 2.75
N PHE A 55 -43.51 26.27 3.42
CA PHE A 55 -42.55 26.12 4.51
C PHE A 55 -41.13 26.46 4.04
N LEU A 56 -40.70 25.86 2.92
CA LEU A 56 -39.37 26.09 2.36
C LEU A 56 -39.15 27.57 1.93
N LYS A 57 -40.19 28.26 1.45
CA LYS A 57 -40.15 29.71 1.21
C LYS A 57 -40.02 30.50 2.52
N LYS A 58 -40.75 30.12 3.56
CA LYS A 58 -40.75 30.81 4.87
C LYS A 58 -39.36 30.82 5.53
N MET A 59 -38.61 29.71 5.44
CA MET A 59 -37.22 29.63 5.93
C MET A 59 -36.17 30.32 5.01
N GLY A 60 -36.62 30.90 3.89
CA GLY A 60 -35.81 31.69 2.96
C GLY A 60 -35.14 30.91 1.81
N MET A 61 -35.57 29.68 1.52
CA MET A 61 -35.01 28.87 0.44
C MET A 61 -35.33 29.47 -0.94
N LYS A 62 -34.35 29.49 -1.86
CA LYS A 62 -34.54 30.02 -3.22
C LYS A 62 -35.13 28.95 -4.15
N GLN A 63 -35.96 29.38 -5.11
CA GLN A 63 -36.81 28.50 -5.93
C GLN A 63 -36.09 27.31 -6.58
N GLY A 64 -34.89 27.48 -7.13
CA GLY A 64 -34.14 26.37 -7.74
C GLY A 64 -33.78 25.25 -6.76
N GLN A 65 -33.58 25.56 -5.48
CA GLN A 65 -33.28 24.58 -4.43
C GLN A 65 -34.56 23.93 -3.89
N ILE A 66 -35.66 24.69 -3.80
CA ILE A 66 -37.01 24.15 -3.51
C ILE A 66 -37.39 23.11 -4.58
N HIS A 67 -37.20 23.43 -5.86
CA HIS A 67 -37.55 22.54 -6.97
C HIS A 67 -36.81 21.20 -6.88
N ILE A 68 -35.48 21.23 -6.66
CA ILE A 68 -34.65 20.02 -6.50
C ILE A 68 -35.13 19.19 -5.31
N LEU A 69 -35.34 19.81 -4.14
CA LEU A 69 -35.77 19.11 -2.92
C LEU A 69 -37.13 18.45 -3.13
N MET A 70 -38.12 19.19 -3.62
CA MET A 70 -39.49 18.69 -3.84
C MET A 70 -39.52 17.56 -4.89
N GLN A 71 -38.76 17.68 -5.99
CA GLN A 71 -38.63 16.64 -6.99
C GLN A 71 -37.99 15.37 -6.41
N LYS A 72 -36.87 15.51 -5.70
CA LYS A 72 -36.12 14.37 -5.14
C LYS A 72 -36.85 13.68 -3.99
N ARG A 73 -37.57 14.42 -3.16
CA ARG A 73 -38.46 13.84 -2.13
C ARG A 73 -39.59 13.05 -2.78
N ASN A 74 -40.24 13.60 -3.82
CA ASN A 74 -41.31 12.87 -4.52
C ASN A 74 -40.79 11.57 -5.15
N GLN A 75 -39.56 11.57 -5.68
CA GLN A 75 -38.86 10.35 -6.12
C GLN A 75 -38.64 9.37 -4.94
N LEU A 76 -38.06 9.82 -3.83
CA LEU A 76 -37.81 9.00 -2.62
C LEU A 76 -39.08 8.32 -2.09
N LEU A 77 -40.21 9.03 -2.08
CA LEU A 77 -41.51 8.50 -1.66
C LEU A 77 -42.02 7.40 -2.61
N GLN A 78 -41.89 7.58 -3.92
CA GLN A 78 -42.25 6.54 -4.90
C GLN A 78 -41.34 5.31 -4.79
N GLU A 79 -40.05 5.49 -4.55
CA GLU A 79 -39.07 4.41 -4.39
C GLU A 79 -39.31 3.59 -3.12
N LYS A 80 -39.62 4.22 -1.97
CA LYS A 80 -39.93 3.51 -0.72
C LYS A 80 -41.28 2.78 -0.82
N ILE A 81 -42.34 3.42 -1.32
CA ILE A 81 -43.65 2.77 -1.58
C ILE A 81 -43.50 1.53 -2.47
N SER A 82 -42.62 1.58 -3.48
CA SER A 82 -42.35 0.44 -4.37
C SER A 82 -41.64 -0.73 -3.68
N LYS A 83 -40.86 -0.47 -2.62
CA LYS A 83 -40.22 -1.51 -1.79
C LYS A 83 -41.19 -2.15 -0.80
N ASP A 84 -42.06 -1.34 -0.18
CA ASP A 84 -43.02 -1.83 0.81
C ASP A 84 -44.05 -2.81 0.19
N VAL A 85 -44.48 -2.53 -1.05
CA VAL A 85 -45.34 -3.44 -1.84
C VAL A 85 -44.64 -4.74 -2.25
N ALA A 86 -43.31 -4.73 -2.40
CA ALA A 86 -42.53 -5.92 -2.77
C ALA A 86 -42.29 -6.87 -1.58
N ASN A 87 -42.34 -6.36 -0.34
CA ASN A 87 -42.01 -7.11 0.88
C ASN A 87 -43.22 -7.68 1.64
N ALA A 88 -44.43 -7.61 1.07
CA ALA A 88 -45.63 -8.18 1.69
C ALA A 88 -45.58 -9.73 1.73
N PRO A 89 -45.64 -10.38 2.92
CA PRO A 89 -45.48 -11.82 3.03
C PRO A 89 -46.69 -12.60 2.49
N ARG A 90 -46.42 -13.70 1.76
CA ARG A 90 -47.45 -14.67 1.38
C ARG A 90 -47.83 -15.53 2.58
N GLY A 91 -48.93 -15.18 3.25
CA GLY A 91 -49.51 -15.99 4.32
C GLY A 91 -50.23 -17.23 3.80
N ASP A 92 -49.96 -18.38 4.41
CA ASP A 92 -50.65 -19.65 4.13
C ASP A 92 -52.06 -19.67 4.74
N ALA A 93 -52.98 -20.44 4.14
CA ALA A 93 -54.40 -20.36 4.47
C ALA A 93 -54.84 -21.29 5.63
N LYS A 94 -55.60 -20.73 6.58
CA LYS A 94 -56.57 -21.48 7.40
C LYS A 94 -57.84 -20.66 7.68
N LYS A 95 -58.91 -21.34 8.08
CA LYS A 95 -60.32 -20.95 7.87
C LYS A 95 -60.94 -20.12 9.01
N THR A 96 -62.22 -19.77 8.80
CA THR A 96 -63.25 -19.25 9.73
C THR A 96 -63.25 -17.73 9.95
N ASP A 97 -64.39 -17.01 9.90
CA ASP A 97 -65.66 -17.33 9.20
C ASP A 97 -66.53 -16.07 8.95
N GLU A 98 -67.70 -16.27 8.32
CA GLU A 98 -68.91 -15.40 8.33
C GLU A 98 -68.89 -13.95 7.77
N SER A 99 -69.50 -13.84 6.57
CA SER A 99 -70.64 -12.94 6.26
C SER A 99 -70.44 -11.55 5.57
N ASN A 100 -71.33 -11.32 4.59
CA ASN A 100 -71.92 -10.04 4.09
C ASN A 100 -71.03 -8.80 3.80
N GLY A 101 -71.03 -8.20 2.58
CA GLY A 101 -71.68 -8.59 1.32
C GLY A 101 -71.87 -7.43 0.31
N SER A 102 -72.24 -7.79 -0.93
CA SER A 102 -72.85 -6.92 -1.98
C SER A 102 -72.04 -5.80 -2.69
N LYS A 103 -71.74 -6.03 -3.99
CA LYS A 103 -71.95 -5.12 -5.17
C LYS A 103 -71.17 -3.76 -5.20
N ALA A 104 -70.69 -3.21 -6.33
CA ALA A 104 -70.89 -3.50 -7.76
C ALA A 104 -69.71 -3.05 -8.65
N GLU A 105 -69.67 -3.57 -9.89
CA GLU A 105 -68.89 -3.05 -11.04
C GLU A 105 -69.69 -1.92 -11.76
N PRO A 106 -69.11 -1.05 -12.64
CA PRO A 106 -68.89 -1.46 -14.04
C PRO A 106 -67.80 -0.74 -14.89
N LYS A 107 -66.97 -1.53 -15.58
CA LYS A 107 -66.67 -1.52 -17.06
C LYS A 107 -66.68 -0.21 -17.87
N ARG A 108 -65.60 0.00 -18.66
CA ARG A 108 -65.54 -0.21 -20.15
C ARG A 108 -64.11 0.05 -20.71
N LYS A 109 -63.51 -0.86 -21.50
CA LYS A 109 -63.46 -0.97 -23.00
C LYS A 109 -62.86 0.27 -23.72
N LYS A 110 -61.99 0.19 -24.74
CA LYS A 110 -61.22 -0.90 -25.44
C LYS A 110 -59.86 -0.29 -25.91
N LYS A 111 -59.04 -0.67 -26.92
CA LYS A 111 -59.06 -1.56 -28.11
C LYS A 111 -57.58 -1.92 -28.50
N LYS A 112 -57.36 -2.84 -29.46
CA LYS A 112 -56.17 -2.94 -30.35
C LYS A 112 -56.63 -3.20 -31.80
N PRO A 113 -55.72 -3.17 -32.80
CA PRO A 113 -55.57 -4.35 -33.68
C PRO A 113 -54.12 -4.82 -33.89
N ARG A 114 -53.99 -5.92 -34.65
CA ARG A 114 -52.81 -6.67 -35.14
C ARG A 114 -53.03 -6.90 -36.68
N PRO A 115 -52.46 -7.87 -37.46
CA PRO A 115 -51.57 -9.03 -37.20
C PRO A 115 -50.12 -8.71 -37.68
N MET A 116 -49.18 -9.56 -38.16
CA MET A 116 -49.03 -11.01 -38.47
C MET A 116 -47.64 -11.48 -37.92
N VAL A 117 -47.23 -12.75 -37.72
CA VAL A 117 -47.63 -14.14 -38.12
C VAL A 117 -47.05 -14.57 -39.48
N SER A 118 -46.24 -15.64 -39.63
CA SER A 118 -46.20 -17.04 -39.13
C SER A 118 -44.87 -17.41 -38.40
N SER A 119 -44.75 -18.28 -37.38
CA SER A 119 -45.16 -19.70 -37.15
C SER A 119 -44.37 -20.73 -38.00
N THR A 120 -43.76 -21.80 -37.48
CA THR A 120 -43.51 -22.29 -36.07
C THR A 120 -42.22 -23.19 -36.07
N GLU A 121 -41.89 -24.23 -35.27
CA GLU A 121 -42.50 -25.09 -34.21
C GLU A 121 -41.39 -25.81 -33.38
N ASP A 122 -41.72 -26.46 -32.24
CA ASP A 122 -40.80 -27.23 -31.35
C ASP A 122 -41.05 -28.77 -31.42
N PRO A 123 -40.14 -29.68 -30.97
CA PRO A 123 -40.16 -30.10 -29.55
C PRO A 123 -38.84 -30.64 -28.90
N ILE A 124 -38.66 -30.30 -27.62
CA ILE A 124 -38.28 -31.14 -26.45
C ILE A 124 -37.32 -32.35 -26.63
N GLY A 125 -36.21 -32.36 -25.88
CA GLY A 125 -35.45 -33.57 -25.52
C GLY A 125 -34.16 -33.30 -24.74
N GLY A 126 -33.77 -34.16 -23.80
CA GLY A 126 -32.53 -34.03 -23.02
C GLY A 126 -31.72 -35.34 -22.95
N GLY A 127 -30.44 -35.27 -22.60
CA GLY A 127 -29.53 -36.43 -22.49
C GLY A 127 -28.09 -36.03 -22.14
N THR A 128 -27.30 -36.98 -21.66
CA THR A 128 -25.92 -36.81 -21.15
C THR A 128 -24.86 -37.52 -22.02
N GLU A 129 -23.58 -37.39 -21.61
CA GLU A 129 -22.40 -38.22 -21.96
C GLU A 129 -21.56 -37.95 -23.22
N GLU A 130 -20.36 -37.42 -22.96
CA GLU A 130 -19.03 -38.00 -23.23
C GLU A 130 -18.54 -38.46 -24.64
N ILE A 131 -17.38 -37.86 -25.01
CA ILE A 131 -16.18 -38.47 -25.61
C ILE A 131 -16.30 -39.18 -26.98
N LYS A 132 -15.69 -38.56 -28.02
CA LYS A 132 -14.62 -39.16 -28.85
C LYS A 132 -13.97 -38.17 -29.85
N LEU A 133 -12.75 -37.74 -29.56
CA LEU A 133 -11.75 -37.49 -30.62
C LEU A 133 -11.00 -38.80 -30.88
N LYS A 134 -10.62 -39.06 -32.13
CA LYS A 134 -9.80 -40.23 -32.50
C LYS A 134 -8.34 -39.85 -32.73
N GLN A 135 -7.43 -40.49 -32.00
CA GLN A 135 -6.08 -40.78 -32.51
C GLN A 135 -6.20 -41.74 -33.71
N THR A 136 -5.23 -41.85 -34.61
CA THR A 136 -3.99 -42.65 -34.50
C THR A 136 -3.12 -42.41 -35.75
N ASP A 137 -1.79 -42.59 -35.83
CA ASP A 137 -0.79 -42.99 -34.82
C ASP A 137 0.67 -42.84 -35.34
N ILE A 138 1.64 -42.65 -34.43
CA ILE A 138 3.00 -43.30 -34.39
C ILE A 138 4.00 -42.99 -35.54
N LYS A 139 5.34 -42.90 -35.39
CA LYS A 139 6.33 -43.36 -34.36
C LYS A 139 7.46 -42.33 -34.15
N ALA A 140 8.34 -42.56 -33.17
CA ALA A 140 9.52 -41.73 -32.87
C ALA A 140 10.82 -42.55 -32.73
N SER A 141 11.99 -41.92 -32.94
CA SER A 141 13.29 -42.39 -32.41
C SER A 141 14.45 -41.34 -32.49
N SER A 142 14.75 -40.72 -31.33
CA SER A 142 16.10 -40.54 -30.73
C SER A 142 17.35 -39.95 -31.45
N PHE A 143 17.97 -38.99 -30.74
CA PHE A 143 19.43 -38.86 -30.40
C PHE A 143 20.47 -38.04 -31.24
N VAL A 144 21.13 -37.11 -30.51
CA VAL A 144 22.60 -36.79 -30.43
C VAL A 144 23.29 -35.75 -31.36
N ASN A 145 23.99 -34.80 -30.69
CA ASN A 145 25.13 -33.93 -31.10
C ASN A 145 25.01 -32.85 -32.19
N GLY A 146 25.83 -31.78 -32.08
CA GLY A 146 26.29 -30.99 -33.24
C GLY A 146 26.71 -29.52 -33.00
N VAL A 147 27.97 -29.26 -32.64
CA VAL A 147 28.58 -27.90 -32.59
C VAL A 147 28.89 -27.37 -33.99
N SER A 148 28.72 -26.06 -34.26
CA SER A 148 29.66 -25.24 -35.08
C SER A 148 29.37 -23.73 -35.11
N LYS A 149 30.45 -22.93 -35.19
CA LYS A 149 30.45 -21.51 -35.63
C LYS A 149 30.85 -21.44 -37.11
N PRO A 150 30.55 -20.34 -37.83
CA PRO A 150 31.36 -19.87 -38.94
C PRO A 150 32.13 -18.59 -38.55
N GLN A 151 33.47 -18.68 -38.55
CA GLN A 151 34.34 -17.56 -38.91
C GLN A 151 34.91 -17.84 -40.29
N CYS A 152 35.15 -16.80 -41.09
CA CYS A 152 36.16 -16.86 -42.14
C CYS A 152 36.77 -15.48 -42.34
N SER A 153 38.07 -15.42 -42.68
CA SER A 153 38.85 -14.18 -42.76
C SER A 153 39.93 -14.28 -43.83
N GLY A 154 40.04 -13.27 -44.68
CA GLY A 154 41.14 -13.08 -45.64
C GLY A 154 41.78 -11.71 -45.47
N LYS A 155 43.10 -11.63 -45.62
CA LYS A 155 43.92 -10.40 -45.52
C LYS A 155 44.72 -10.17 -46.82
N LYS A 156 45.34 -8.98 -46.89
CA LYS A 156 46.42 -8.50 -47.78
C LYS A 156 45.98 -7.55 -48.89
N ASP A 157 46.78 -6.55 -49.31
CA ASP A 157 47.84 -5.77 -48.63
C ASP A 157 48.15 -4.51 -49.48
N MET A 158 48.70 -3.46 -48.86
CA MET A 158 49.58 -2.39 -49.39
C MET A 158 49.32 -1.71 -50.78
N GLY A 159 49.29 -0.36 -50.76
CA GLY A 159 49.49 0.50 -51.94
C GLY A 159 49.55 1.99 -51.59
N HIS A 160 50.54 2.74 -52.10
CA HIS A 160 50.81 4.17 -51.83
C HIS A 160 50.83 4.98 -53.15
N ILE A 161 50.95 6.32 -53.07
CA ILE A 161 51.12 7.39 -54.13
C ILE A 161 49.91 8.35 -54.14
N THR A 162 49.95 9.59 -53.61
CA THR A 162 50.67 10.84 -54.01
C THR A 162 50.17 11.43 -55.34
N ASP A 163 50.04 12.74 -55.58
CA ASP A 163 50.17 13.99 -54.78
C ASP A 163 49.35 15.12 -55.46
N ALA A 164 48.99 16.19 -54.71
CA ALA A 164 48.96 17.59 -55.17
C ALA A 164 48.34 18.52 -54.12
N ALA A 165 48.86 19.74 -53.96
CA ALA A 165 48.38 20.73 -52.99
C ALA A 165 47.92 22.04 -53.64
N SER A 166 46.99 22.73 -52.99
CA SER A 166 46.86 24.19 -53.07
C SER A 166 46.26 24.71 -51.76
N SER A 167 46.92 25.67 -51.13
CA SER A 167 46.54 26.22 -49.83
C SER A 167 45.92 27.61 -49.97
N THR A 168 44.94 27.91 -49.12
CA THR A 168 44.75 29.26 -48.58
C THR A 168 43.93 29.17 -47.31
N GLU A 169 44.46 29.71 -46.22
CA GLU A 169 43.78 29.72 -44.92
C GLU A 169 42.79 30.88 -44.85
N THR A 170 41.65 30.68 -44.19
CA THR A 170 40.90 31.79 -43.57
C THR A 170 40.24 31.25 -42.31
N THR A 171 40.73 31.65 -41.15
CA THR A 171 40.30 31.15 -39.85
C THR A 171 38.95 31.72 -39.43
N THR A 172 37.98 30.82 -39.22
CA THR A 172 36.78 31.06 -38.40
C THR A 172 36.51 29.79 -37.61
N ASP A 173 36.23 29.92 -36.31
CA ASP A 173 36.34 28.83 -35.34
C ASP A 173 35.36 27.67 -35.56
N ILE A 174 35.90 26.45 -35.62
CA ILE A 174 35.15 25.19 -35.58
C ILE A 174 35.24 24.64 -34.16
N SER A 175 34.38 25.15 -33.27
CA SER A 175 34.48 24.87 -31.82
C SER A 175 33.14 24.70 -31.10
N ASP A 176 32.05 24.33 -31.80
CA ASP A 176 30.75 24.09 -31.16
C ASP A 176 29.91 22.92 -31.73
N LEU A 177 30.56 21.84 -32.18
CA LEU A 177 29.89 20.67 -32.78
C LEU A 177 30.05 19.38 -31.96
N ASP A 178 30.07 19.47 -30.62
CA ASP A 178 30.10 18.28 -29.75
C ASP A 178 29.42 18.51 -28.37
N LYS A 179 28.18 19.05 -28.40
CA LYS A 179 27.30 19.16 -27.22
C LYS A 179 26.19 18.11 -27.29
N PRO A 180 25.92 17.32 -26.23
CA PRO A 180 24.87 16.32 -26.24
C PRO A 180 23.49 16.96 -26.38
N VAL A 181 22.67 16.46 -27.32
CA VAL A 181 21.32 16.99 -27.59
C VAL A 181 20.41 16.74 -26.39
N CYS A 182 20.01 17.81 -25.72
CA CYS A 182 19.04 17.74 -24.63
C CYS A 182 17.64 17.50 -25.20
N LEU A 183 17.06 16.32 -24.95
CA LEU A 183 15.69 16.01 -25.30
C LEU A 183 14.73 16.72 -24.33
N SER A 184 13.68 17.35 -24.87
CA SER A 184 12.61 17.98 -24.11
C SER A 184 11.31 17.15 -24.23
N GLN A 185 10.42 17.30 -23.25
CA GLN A 185 9.08 16.73 -23.27
C GLN A 185 8.07 17.79 -23.67
N PHE A 186 6.93 17.42 -24.24
CA PHE A 186 5.83 18.35 -24.48
C PHE A 186 5.18 18.81 -23.17
N ARG A 187 4.59 20.01 -23.16
CA ARG A 187 3.56 20.36 -22.17
C ARG A 187 2.41 19.33 -22.24
N PRO A 188 1.82 18.92 -21.11
CA PRO A 188 0.57 18.16 -21.12
C PRO A 188 -0.54 18.86 -21.92
N PHE A 189 -1.22 18.12 -22.77
CA PHE A 189 -2.33 18.63 -23.59
C PHE A 189 -3.48 19.17 -22.71
N ASN A 190 -4.10 20.28 -23.12
CA ASN A 190 -5.22 20.90 -22.41
C ASN A 190 -4.91 21.19 -20.92
N SER A 191 -3.73 21.77 -20.68
CA SER A 191 -3.23 22.12 -19.34
C SER A 191 -2.72 23.56 -19.25
N ASP A 192 -3.22 24.31 -18.27
CA ASP A 192 -2.83 25.69 -17.91
C ASP A 192 -1.61 25.74 -16.96
N SER A 193 -0.74 24.73 -16.97
CA SER A 193 0.38 24.63 -16.02
C SER A 193 1.38 25.79 -16.15
N VAL A 194 1.32 26.71 -15.19
CA VAL A 194 2.15 27.93 -15.14
C VAL A 194 3.63 27.62 -14.84
N ASP A 195 3.89 26.49 -14.18
CA ASP A 195 5.22 26.04 -13.80
C ASP A 195 5.97 25.30 -14.91
N PHE A 196 5.27 24.87 -15.97
CA PHE A 196 5.90 24.20 -17.11
C PHE A 196 6.67 25.21 -17.97
N LYS A 197 7.97 24.92 -18.22
CA LYS A 197 8.86 25.80 -19.00
C LYS A 197 9.75 24.98 -19.94
N TYR A 198 10.02 25.56 -21.11
CA TYR A 198 10.93 24.98 -22.10
C TYR A 198 12.36 25.47 -21.90
N ILE A 199 13.34 24.76 -22.48
CA ILE A 199 14.76 25.14 -22.45
C ILE A 199 15.24 25.42 -23.88
N ARG A 200 15.89 26.56 -24.09
CA ARG A 200 16.43 26.95 -25.42
C ARG A 200 17.44 25.92 -25.91
N ASN A 201 17.39 25.60 -27.20
CA ASN A 201 18.21 24.60 -27.88
C ASN A 201 18.01 23.14 -27.44
N ALA A 202 17.09 22.86 -26.51
CA ALA A 202 16.57 21.50 -26.34
C ALA A 202 15.72 21.11 -27.57
N VAL A 203 15.55 19.81 -27.81
CA VAL A 203 14.85 19.26 -28.98
C VAL A 203 13.62 18.49 -28.53
N LEU A 204 12.46 18.88 -29.05
CA LEU A 204 11.21 18.14 -28.87
C LEU A 204 11.19 16.86 -29.74
N PRO A 205 10.35 15.86 -29.41
CA PRO A 205 10.14 14.69 -30.25
C PRO A 205 9.77 15.07 -31.70
N PRO A 206 10.00 14.22 -32.71
CA PRO A 206 9.58 14.52 -34.08
C PRO A 206 8.06 14.70 -34.17
N GLU A 207 7.61 15.56 -35.08
CA GLU A 207 6.19 15.72 -35.42
C GLU A 207 5.58 14.35 -35.78
N THR A 208 4.37 14.07 -35.28
CA THR A 208 3.67 12.81 -35.57
C THR A 208 2.29 13.06 -36.16
N GLY A 209 1.80 12.08 -36.91
CA GLY A 209 0.43 12.04 -37.41
C GLY A 209 -0.57 11.46 -36.41
N VAL A 210 -1.78 11.19 -36.88
CA VAL A 210 -2.84 10.56 -36.08
C VAL A 210 -2.38 9.18 -35.59
N LYS A 211 -2.49 8.92 -34.28
CA LYS A 211 -2.17 7.62 -33.65
C LYS A 211 -3.43 6.90 -33.18
N ASP A 212 -4.14 7.52 -32.24
CA ASP A 212 -5.25 6.94 -31.47
C ASP A 212 -6.44 7.93 -31.31
N LEU A 213 -6.39 9.07 -32.02
CA LEU A 213 -7.29 10.23 -31.95
C LEU A 213 -7.27 11.05 -30.64
N ILE A 214 -6.75 10.53 -29.53
CA ILE A 214 -6.78 11.16 -28.20
C ILE A 214 -5.42 11.76 -27.82
N SER A 215 -4.32 11.06 -28.11
CA SER A 215 -2.97 11.60 -28.03
C SER A 215 -2.83 12.72 -29.07
N PRO A 216 -2.32 13.92 -28.70
CA PRO A 216 -2.14 14.99 -29.67
C PRO A 216 -1.18 14.61 -30.79
N CYS A 217 -1.54 14.98 -32.02
CA CYS A 217 -0.57 15.11 -33.11
C CYS A 217 0.08 16.51 -33.05
N HIS A 218 1.35 16.63 -33.43
CA HIS A 218 2.11 17.88 -33.27
C HIS A 218 2.51 18.45 -34.63
N GLU A 219 2.45 19.78 -34.79
CA GLU A 219 2.99 20.51 -35.96
C GLU A 219 3.83 21.72 -35.49
N TYR A 220 4.99 21.95 -36.12
CA TYR A 220 5.97 22.96 -35.71
C TYR A 220 6.03 24.15 -36.67
N LYS A 221 6.26 25.33 -36.12
CA LYS A 221 6.49 26.59 -36.84
C LYS A 221 7.63 27.36 -36.19
N SER A 222 8.68 27.64 -36.95
CA SER A 222 9.77 28.54 -36.53
C SER A 222 9.21 29.90 -36.08
N PHE A 223 8.42 30.54 -36.96
CA PHE A 223 7.68 31.79 -36.75
C PHE A 223 8.53 33.01 -36.29
N ALA A 224 9.85 32.85 -36.11
CA ALA A 224 10.77 33.86 -35.57
C ALA A 224 10.89 35.14 -36.42
N THR A 225 10.53 35.06 -37.70
CA THR A 225 10.39 36.23 -38.60
C THR A 225 8.99 36.84 -38.53
N ALA A 226 7.93 36.02 -38.41
CA ALA A 226 6.55 36.49 -38.37
C ALA A 226 6.19 37.20 -37.05
N ALA A 227 6.76 36.74 -35.92
CA ALA A 227 6.61 37.37 -34.60
C ALA A 227 7.16 38.81 -34.50
N LYS A 228 7.91 39.28 -35.52
CA LYS A 228 8.51 40.62 -35.55
C LYS A 228 7.72 41.64 -36.37
N LEU A 229 6.68 41.19 -37.08
CA LEU A 229 5.85 42.01 -37.97
C LEU A 229 4.87 42.92 -37.20
N ASP A 230 4.18 43.82 -37.91
CA ASP A 230 3.06 44.56 -37.33
C ASP A 230 1.88 43.65 -36.96
N ARG A 231 0.96 44.20 -36.15
CA ARG A 231 -0.18 43.46 -35.59
C ARG A 231 -1.06 42.81 -36.65
N THR A 232 -1.37 43.50 -37.75
CA THR A 232 -2.24 42.96 -38.80
C THR A 232 -1.56 41.83 -39.58
N ARG A 233 -0.26 41.96 -39.87
CA ARG A 233 0.53 40.91 -40.55
C ARG A 233 0.79 39.70 -39.66
N LEU A 234 1.10 39.90 -38.38
CA LEU A 234 1.31 38.84 -37.40
C LEU A 234 0.01 38.05 -37.21
N GLN A 235 -1.11 38.75 -36.97
CA GLN A 235 -2.44 38.13 -36.83
C GLN A 235 -2.80 37.29 -38.04
N ALA A 236 -2.66 37.83 -39.26
CA ALA A 236 -2.95 37.09 -40.48
C ALA A 236 -2.10 35.82 -40.63
N LYS A 237 -0.80 35.87 -40.30
CA LYS A 237 0.08 34.69 -40.37
C LYS A 237 -0.16 33.66 -39.28
N PHE A 238 -0.41 34.09 -38.05
CA PHE A 238 -0.72 33.17 -36.94
C PHE A 238 -2.07 32.47 -37.19
N ALA A 239 -3.10 33.24 -37.55
CA ALA A 239 -4.40 32.70 -37.93
C ALA A 239 -4.31 31.73 -39.12
N HIS A 240 -3.48 32.01 -40.14
CA HIS A 240 -3.29 31.12 -41.29
C HIS A 240 -2.84 29.71 -40.86
N GLU A 241 -1.77 29.62 -40.07
CA GLU A 241 -1.23 28.32 -39.64
C GLU A 241 -2.16 27.61 -38.64
N VAL A 242 -2.72 28.34 -37.65
CA VAL A 242 -3.66 27.76 -36.68
C VAL A 242 -4.91 27.24 -37.36
N ILE A 243 -5.56 28.01 -38.23
CA ILE A 243 -6.84 27.63 -38.86
C ILE A 243 -6.65 26.47 -39.85
N LYS A 244 -5.52 26.42 -40.54
CA LYS A 244 -5.12 25.29 -41.39
C LYS A 244 -4.91 23.99 -40.60
N PHE A 245 -4.12 24.05 -39.51
CA PHE A 245 -3.90 22.92 -38.62
C PHE A 245 -5.18 22.48 -37.91
N ALA A 246 -6.01 23.43 -37.49
CA ALA A 246 -7.32 23.18 -36.89
C ALA A 246 -8.26 22.46 -37.87
N SER A 247 -8.41 22.96 -39.10
CA SER A 247 -9.18 22.27 -40.16
C SER A 247 -8.68 20.84 -40.36
N ALA A 248 -7.35 20.64 -40.41
CA ALA A 248 -6.75 19.31 -40.53
C ALA A 248 -7.12 18.38 -39.36
N CYS A 249 -7.03 18.84 -38.12
CA CYS A 249 -7.33 18.05 -36.93
C CYS A 249 -8.84 17.78 -36.79
N LEU A 250 -9.68 18.80 -36.97
CA LEU A 250 -11.15 18.73 -36.98
C LEU A 250 -11.67 17.70 -38.00
N ASN A 251 -11.14 17.69 -39.23
CA ASN A 251 -11.59 16.81 -40.30
C ASN A 251 -11.04 15.37 -40.23
N VAL A 252 -10.10 15.08 -39.33
CA VAL A 252 -9.65 13.70 -39.01
C VAL A 252 -10.02 13.25 -37.59
N ARG A 253 -10.66 14.14 -36.80
CA ARG A 253 -11.10 13.90 -35.41
C ARG A 253 -9.96 13.61 -34.42
N THR A 254 -8.74 14.08 -34.69
CA THR A 254 -7.60 13.91 -33.78
C THR A 254 -7.44 15.12 -32.87
N ASN A 255 -7.07 14.91 -31.61
CA ASN A 255 -6.45 15.96 -30.81
C ASN A 255 -5.11 16.39 -31.45
N GLY A 256 -4.67 17.63 -31.23
CA GLY A 256 -3.35 18.08 -31.68
C GLY A 256 -2.94 19.46 -31.18
N THR A 257 -1.63 19.71 -31.17
CA THR A 257 -1.03 20.98 -30.72
C THR A 257 -0.12 21.55 -31.80
N ILE A 258 -0.27 22.83 -32.12
CA ILE A 258 0.64 23.56 -33.02
C ILE A 258 1.58 24.46 -32.20
N HIS A 259 2.88 24.36 -32.44
CA HIS A 259 3.93 25.02 -31.65
C HIS A 259 4.66 26.09 -32.46
N PHE A 260 4.60 27.34 -32.00
CA PHE A 260 5.28 28.48 -32.61
C PHE A 260 6.52 28.86 -31.80
N GLY A 261 7.69 28.90 -32.45
CA GLY A 261 9.01 29.01 -31.80
C GLY A 261 9.82 27.70 -31.79
N VAL A 262 9.40 26.70 -32.58
CA VAL A 262 10.05 25.39 -32.71
C VAL A 262 10.43 25.18 -34.19
N MET A 263 11.66 24.74 -34.46
CA MET A 263 12.18 24.64 -35.82
C MET A 263 11.56 23.46 -36.61
N ASP A 264 11.05 23.76 -37.82
CA ASP A 264 10.49 22.77 -38.74
C ASP A 264 11.58 22.12 -39.63
N ARG A 265 11.18 21.43 -40.70
CA ARG A 265 12.11 20.81 -41.67
C ARG A 265 12.43 21.69 -42.89
N VAL A 266 11.83 22.86 -43.00
CA VAL A 266 11.82 23.70 -44.22
C VAL A 266 12.77 24.89 -44.06
N GLU A 267 12.87 25.49 -42.89
CA GLU A 267 13.76 26.63 -42.61
C GLU A 267 15.20 26.20 -42.23
N GLN A 268 15.98 25.61 -43.15
CA GLN A 268 17.38 25.25 -42.87
C GLN A 268 18.46 26.13 -43.54
N LYS A 269 19.18 26.87 -42.67
CA LYS A 269 20.63 26.72 -42.52
C LYS A 269 20.96 26.67 -41.02
N GLY A 270 21.52 25.54 -40.54
CA GLY A 270 22.13 25.44 -39.20
C GLY A 270 21.25 25.04 -38.01
N TRP A 271 19.97 24.68 -38.19
CA TRP A 271 19.07 24.32 -37.09
C TRP A 271 18.58 22.86 -37.15
N ILE A 272 18.40 22.24 -35.98
CA ILE A 272 17.85 20.88 -35.84
C ILE A 272 16.32 20.93 -35.85
N HIS A 273 15.67 19.99 -36.54
CA HIS A 273 14.21 19.87 -36.53
C HIS A 273 13.70 19.49 -35.14
N GLY A 274 12.68 20.20 -34.64
CA GLY A 274 12.19 20.09 -33.26
C GLY A 274 12.98 20.92 -32.24
N GLN A 275 14.03 21.64 -32.65
CA GLN A 275 14.80 22.50 -31.75
C GLN A 275 13.98 23.71 -31.29
N ILE A 276 13.95 23.91 -29.97
CA ILE A 276 13.25 25.02 -29.31
C ILE A 276 14.10 26.28 -29.42
N VAL A 277 13.57 27.31 -30.07
CA VAL A 277 14.24 28.61 -30.27
C VAL A 277 13.48 29.75 -29.60
N GLY A 278 12.15 29.64 -29.49
CA GLY A 278 11.26 30.66 -28.92
C GLY A 278 11.05 31.86 -29.83
N VAL A 279 9.89 32.51 -29.69
CA VAL A 279 9.55 33.79 -30.33
C VAL A 279 9.47 34.93 -29.31
N PRO A 280 9.82 36.17 -29.70
CA PRO A 280 9.55 37.34 -28.86
C PRO A 280 8.05 37.67 -28.92
N VAL A 281 7.39 37.71 -27.76
CA VAL A 281 5.98 38.11 -27.63
C VAL A 281 5.94 39.49 -26.98
N ARG A 282 5.56 40.52 -27.75
CA ARG A 282 5.49 41.92 -27.29
C ARG A 282 4.15 42.28 -26.63
N ASP A 283 3.09 41.71 -27.18
CA ASP A 283 1.69 41.87 -26.79
C ASP A 283 1.03 40.51 -27.03
N ARG A 284 0.37 39.97 -25.99
CA ARG A 284 -0.30 38.65 -26.05
C ARG A 284 -1.64 38.73 -26.78
N ASP A 285 -2.30 39.88 -26.73
CA ASP A 285 -3.60 40.12 -27.35
C ASP A 285 -3.48 40.06 -28.89
N MET A 286 -2.29 40.36 -29.45
CA MET A 286 -1.99 40.11 -30.88
C MET A 286 -2.29 38.66 -31.30
N TYR A 287 -2.04 37.69 -30.42
CA TYR A 287 -2.20 36.26 -30.70
C TYR A 287 -3.60 35.76 -30.33
N VAL A 288 -4.19 36.28 -29.26
CA VAL A 288 -5.59 35.97 -28.87
C VAL A 288 -6.55 36.48 -29.94
N ASP A 289 -6.44 37.76 -30.32
CA ASP A 289 -7.31 38.40 -31.32
C ASP A 289 -7.04 37.90 -32.75
N ALA A 290 -5.96 37.14 -32.97
CA ALA A 290 -5.77 36.41 -34.22
C ALA A 290 -6.80 35.26 -34.39
N LEU A 291 -7.34 34.72 -33.30
CA LEU A 291 -8.37 33.67 -33.36
C LEU A 291 -9.75 34.21 -33.74
N ASP A 292 -9.95 35.53 -33.71
CA ASP A 292 -11.17 36.19 -34.19
C ASP A 292 -11.39 36.00 -35.71
N TYR A 293 -10.34 35.56 -36.43
CA TYR A 293 -10.44 35.11 -37.82
C TYR A 293 -11.20 33.77 -37.99
N ILE A 294 -11.38 32.96 -36.94
CA ILE A 294 -12.18 31.71 -36.99
C ILE A 294 -13.58 31.99 -37.57
N ARG A 295 -14.25 33.05 -37.11
CA ARG A 295 -15.58 33.52 -37.58
C ARG A 295 -15.61 34.08 -39.01
N LYS A 296 -14.45 34.22 -39.67
CA LYS A 296 -14.31 34.74 -41.04
C LYS A 296 -13.76 33.70 -42.00
N CYS A 297 -13.03 32.71 -41.49
CA CYS A 297 -12.39 31.67 -42.27
C CYS A 297 -13.22 30.39 -42.35
N PHE A 298 -13.83 29.93 -41.25
CA PHE A 298 -14.66 28.72 -41.27
C PHE A 298 -16.04 29.01 -41.87
N ASP A 299 -16.69 27.98 -42.39
CA ASP A 299 -18.06 28.06 -42.86
C ASP A 299 -19.04 28.47 -41.73
N PRO A 300 -20.01 29.39 -41.96
CA PRO A 300 -20.92 29.86 -40.91
C PRO A 300 -21.71 28.76 -40.19
N ASN A 301 -21.95 27.62 -40.85
CA ASN A 301 -22.63 26.46 -40.28
C ASN A 301 -21.77 25.63 -39.30
N VAL A 302 -20.45 25.88 -39.25
CA VAL A 302 -19.48 25.14 -38.44
C VAL A 302 -18.54 26.03 -37.61
N GLN A 303 -18.50 27.35 -37.84
CA GLN A 303 -17.59 28.29 -37.17
C GLN A 303 -17.65 28.20 -35.63
N ASP A 304 -18.85 28.07 -35.05
CA ASP A 304 -19.02 28.06 -33.59
C ASP A 304 -18.61 26.71 -32.97
N PHE A 305 -18.66 25.63 -33.77
CA PHE A 305 -18.14 24.31 -33.39
C PHE A 305 -16.60 24.30 -33.49
N ALA A 306 -16.03 24.92 -34.53
CA ALA A 306 -14.59 25.11 -34.64
C ALA A 306 -14.04 25.97 -33.49
N HIS A 307 -14.73 27.06 -33.12
CA HIS A 307 -14.35 27.92 -31.98
C HIS A 307 -14.42 27.19 -30.62
N GLN A 308 -15.28 26.18 -30.45
CA GLN A 308 -15.31 25.35 -29.24
C GLN A 308 -14.17 24.33 -29.18
N CYS A 309 -13.56 24.00 -30.32
CA CYS A 309 -12.49 23.01 -30.43
C CYS A 309 -11.09 23.62 -30.61
N ILE A 310 -10.97 24.94 -30.78
CA ILE A 310 -9.68 25.66 -30.90
C ILE A 310 -9.49 26.45 -29.61
N HIS A 311 -8.59 25.97 -28.75
CA HIS A 311 -8.32 26.59 -27.44
C HIS A 311 -7.54 27.92 -27.58
N PRO A 312 -7.54 28.79 -26.56
CA PRO A 312 -6.74 30.01 -26.56
C PRO A 312 -5.21 29.73 -26.64
N PRO A 313 -4.39 30.68 -27.12
CA PRO A 313 -2.94 30.47 -27.19
C PRO A 313 -2.29 30.45 -25.79
N VAL A 314 -1.50 29.42 -25.52
CA VAL A 314 -0.72 29.25 -24.28
C VAL A 314 0.71 29.76 -24.50
N PHE A 315 1.25 30.55 -23.56
CA PHE A 315 2.54 31.23 -23.70
C PHE A 315 3.59 30.65 -22.74
N ILE A 316 4.32 29.64 -23.18
CA ILE A 316 5.27 28.86 -22.35
C ILE A 316 6.65 29.53 -22.40
N GLU A 317 7.22 29.89 -21.25
CA GLU A 317 8.53 30.55 -21.18
C GLU A 317 9.67 29.63 -21.62
N VAL A 318 10.60 30.17 -22.42
CA VAL A 318 11.81 29.48 -22.87
C VAL A 318 13.03 30.00 -22.09
N ILE A 319 13.55 29.15 -21.21
CA ILE A 319 14.72 29.44 -20.37
C ILE A 319 15.99 29.42 -21.23
N GLN A 320 16.81 30.47 -21.12
CA GLN A 320 18.15 30.56 -21.70
C GLN A 320 19.17 30.78 -20.57
N LYS A 321 20.32 30.10 -20.63
CA LYS A 321 21.31 30.10 -19.53
C LYS A 321 22.13 31.38 -19.42
N ASP A 322 22.27 32.13 -20.51
CA ASP A 322 23.32 33.15 -20.66
C ASP A 322 22.79 34.58 -20.93
N ASP A 323 21.47 34.79 -20.95
CA ASP A 323 20.85 36.11 -21.15
C ASP A 323 19.47 36.20 -20.48
N HIS A 324 19.42 36.74 -19.26
CA HIS A 324 18.17 36.94 -18.51
C HIS A 324 17.32 38.13 -19.02
N ASN A 325 17.83 38.97 -19.92
CA ASN A 325 17.18 40.22 -20.32
C ASN A 325 16.31 40.09 -21.59
N LYS A 326 16.10 38.87 -22.12
CA LYS A 326 15.27 38.62 -23.30
C LYS A 326 14.30 37.46 -23.09
N GLN A 327 13.13 37.75 -22.53
CA GLN A 327 12.03 36.78 -22.50
C GLN A 327 11.65 36.33 -23.92
N SER A 328 11.48 35.03 -24.09
CA SER A 328 11.00 34.40 -25.31
C SER A 328 10.10 33.22 -24.95
N PHE A 329 9.12 32.94 -25.79
CA PHE A 329 8.07 31.97 -25.50
C PHE A 329 7.95 30.96 -26.65
N VAL A 330 7.55 29.73 -26.35
CA VAL A 330 6.80 28.91 -27.31
C VAL A 330 5.35 29.30 -27.14
N VAL A 331 4.67 29.62 -28.25
CA VAL A 331 3.20 29.79 -28.24
C VAL A 331 2.58 28.50 -28.74
N GLU A 332 1.72 27.89 -27.95
CA GLU A 332 1.00 26.67 -28.30
C GLU A 332 -0.49 26.95 -28.50
N VAL A 333 -1.12 26.21 -29.41
CA VAL A 333 -2.59 26.18 -29.56
C VAL A 333 -3.04 24.73 -29.61
N ASP A 334 -3.86 24.32 -28.64
CA ASP A 334 -4.46 22.99 -28.55
C ASP A 334 -5.77 22.93 -29.36
N ILE A 335 -5.94 21.83 -30.11
CA ILE A 335 -7.12 21.54 -30.93
C ILE A 335 -7.77 20.25 -30.41
N GLU A 336 -9.02 20.34 -29.96
CA GLU A 336 -9.73 19.26 -29.26
C GLU A 336 -11.11 18.97 -29.90
N PRO A 337 -11.15 18.14 -30.96
CA PRO A 337 -12.39 17.82 -31.67
C PRO A 337 -13.24 16.77 -30.93
N LEU A 338 -13.79 17.15 -29.76
CA LEU A 338 -14.66 16.29 -28.94
C LEU A 338 -15.85 15.77 -29.76
N SER A 339 -16.13 14.45 -29.69
CA SER A 339 -17.07 13.79 -30.63
C SER A 339 -18.43 14.50 -30.69
N PHE A 340 -19.03 14.83 -29.54
CA PHE A 340 -20.34 15.48 -29.48
C PHE A 340 -20.39 16.88 -30.13
N ILE A 341 -19.24 17.55 -30.31
CA ILE A 341 -19.14 18.86 -30.98
C ILE A 341 -19.00 18.69 -32.50
N VAL A 342 -18.18 17.73 -32.94
CA VAL A 342 -17.74 17.59 -34.34
C VAL A 342 -18.48 16.52 -35.15
N LYS A 343 -19.27 15.65 -34.52
CA LYS A 343 -20.00 14.55 -35.16
C LYS A 343 -20.95 15.06 -36.25
N GLY A 344 -20.85 14.48 -37.44
CA GLY A 344 -21.55 14.89 -38.65
C GLY A 344 -21.09 16.23 -39.27
N LYS A 345 -20.00 16.85 -38.78
CA LYS A 345 -19.50 18.14 -39.27
C LYS A 345 -18.33 17.98 -40.26
N PHE A 346 -18.27 18.87 -41.24
CA PHE A 346 -17.18 19.00 -42.20
C PHE A 346 -16.67 20.45 -42.19
N PHE A 347 -15.36 20.64 -42.08
CA PHE A 347 -14.75 21.93 -41.77
C PHE A 347 -13.88 22.44 -42.92
N GLN A 348 -14.52 23.13 -43.87
CA GLN A 348 -13.82 23.90 -44.89
C GLN A 348 -13.45 25.29 -44.36
N VAL A 349 -12.34 25.84 -44.86
CA VAL A 349 -11.82 27.16 -44.50
C VAL A 349 -11.38 27.96 -45.72
N CYS A 350 -11.53 29.28 -45.66
CA CYS A 350 -10.84 30.25 -46.51
C CYS A 350 -9.72 30.89 -45.69
N LEU A 351 -8.45 30.53 -45.92
CA LEU A 351 -7.36 31.00 -45.05
C LEU A 351 -7.12 32.51 -45.23
N PRO A 352 -6.70 33.22 -44.16
CA PRO A 352 -6.34 34.63 -44.25
C PRO A 352 -4.94 34.79 -44.86
N SER A 353 -4.74 35.90 -45.58
CA SER A 353 -3.46 36.26 -46.21
C SER A 353 -3.31 37.78 -46.23
N PHE A 354 -2.15 38.31 -45.84
CA PHE A 354 -1.92 39.76 -45.91
C PHE A 354 -1.47 40.17 -47.31
N ASN A 355 -2.19 41.09 -47.95
CA ASN A 355 -1.83 41.63 -49.26
C ASN A 355 -1.18 43.02 -49.10
N GLU A 356 0.11 43.12 -49.44
CA GLU A 356 0.90 44.34 -49.26
C GLU A 356 0.47 45.49 -50.17
N GLN A 357 -0.08 45.20 -51.35
CA GLN A 357 -0.50 46.20 -52.33
C GLN A 357 -1.77 46.95 -51.91
N SER A 358 -2.68 46.28 -51.20
CA SER A 358 -3.93 46.83 -50.69
C SER A 358 -3.92 47.15 -49.20
N ASN A 359 -2.81 46.83 -48.51
CA ASN A 359 -2.60 46.96 -47.06
C ASN A 359 -3.74 46.36 -46.23
N LYS A 360 -4.28 45.21 -46.67
CA LYS A 360 -5.45 44.54 -46.10
C LYS A 360 -5.26 43.02 -46.04
N VAL A 361 -6.01 42.37 -45.15
CA VAL A 361 -6.10 40.91 -45.10
C VAL A 361 -7.17 40.46 -46.09
N ASN A 362 -6.73 39.70 -47.09
CA ASN A 362 -7.58 39.02 -48.07
C ASN A 362 -7.76 37.56 -47.64
N PHE A 363 -8.89 36.96 -48.04
CA PHE A 363 -9.18 35.56 -47.82
C PHE A 363 -9.02 34.77 -49.12
N GLU A 364 -8.59 33.51 -49.01
CA GLU A 364 -8.54 32.59 -50.15
C GLU A 364 -9.93 32.43 -50.79
N LYS A 365 -10.02 32.58 -52.12
CA LYS A 365 -11.31 32.59 -52.84
C LYS A 365 -12.06 31.26 -52.80
N ASN A 366 -11.34 30.16 -52.61
CA ASN A 366 -11.88 28.81 -52.62
C ASN A 366 -11.85 28.23 -51.20
N LYS A 367 -12.97 27.61 -50.79
CA LYS A 367 -13.09 26.93 -49.49
C LYS A 367 -12.36 25.59 -49.52
N THR A 368 -11.29 25.46 -48.75
CA THR A 368 -10.43 24.28 -48.72
C THR A 368 -10.64 23.51 -47.42
N ALA A 369 -10.82 22.19 -47.48
CA ALA A 369 -10.71 21.34 -46.30
C ALA A 369 -9.29 20.81 -46.20
N PHE A 370 -8.71 20.82 -45.01
CA PHE A 370 -7.42 20.17 -44.74
C PHE A 370 -7.62 18.85 -43.99
N GLN A 371 -6.60 17.99 -44.03
CA GLN A 371 -6.50 16.73 -43.29
C GLN A 371 -5.06 16.51 -42.81
N ARG A 372 -4.88 15.75 -41.72
CA ARG A 372 -3.55 15.29 -41.27
C ARG A 372 -3.11 14.09 -42.12
N VAL A 373 -2.00 14.23 -42.84
CA VAL A 373 -1.34 13.16 -43.62
C VAL A 373 0.09 13.03 -43.12
N GLY A 374 0.37 11.96 -42.37
CA GLY A 374 1.61 11.89 -41.58
C GLY A 374 1.72 13.11 -40.64
N SER A 375 2.88 13.75 -40.60
CA SER A 375 3.10 14.96 -39.79
C SER A 375 2.54 16.26 -40.39
N LYS A 376 1.92 16.23 -41.57
CA LYS A 376 1.55 17.45 -42.32
C LYS A 376 0.04 17.71 -42.35
N SER A 377 -0.32 18.98 -42.44
CA SER A 377 -1.68 19.46 -42.70
C SER A 377 -1.85 19.77 -44.20
N GLU A 378 -2.40 18.81 -44.95
CA GLU A 378 -2.48 18.83 -46.42
C GLU A 378 -3.95 19.02 -46.91
N PRO A 379 -4.19 19.68 -48.05
CA PRO A 379 -5.54 19.92 -48.55
C PRO A 379 -6.17 18.62 -49.10
N VAL A 380 -7.49 18.48 -48.92
CA VAL A 380 -8.29 17.44 -49.57
C VAL A 380 -8.48 17.82 -51.05
N THR A 381 -8.13 16.92 -51.97
CA THR A 381 -8.27 17.12 -53.42
C THR A 381 -9.74 17.10 -53.85
N SER A 382 -10.07 17.73 -54.97
CA SER A 382 -11.42 17.69 -55.56
C SER A 382 -11.91 16.25 -55.82
N ASP A 383 -11.00 15.37 -56.25
CA ASP A 383 -11.32 14.00 -56.68
C ASP A 383 -11.52 13.04 -55.49
N ASP A 384 -10.89 13.33 -54.34
CA ASP A 384 -11.08 12.57 -53.10
C ASP A 384 -12.12 13.18 -52.16
N LEU A 385 -12.56 14.42 -52.39
CA LEU A 385 -13.51 15.15 -51.53
C LEU A 385 -14.80 14.35 -51.23
N VAL A 386 -15.37 13.67 -52.23
CA VAL A 386 -16.58 12.85 -52.07
C VAL A 386 -16.32 11.64 -51.14
N LYS A 387 -15.21 10.94 -51.35
CA LYS A 387 -14.78 9.79 -50.51
C LYS A 387 -14.48 10.27 -49.08
N PHE A 388 -13.81 11.41 -48.96
CA PHE A 388 -13.44 12.00 -47.69
C PHE A 388 -14.67 12.34 -46.84
N ILE A 389 -15.70 12.93 -47.45
CA ILE A 389 -16.98 13.26 -46.80
C ILE A 389 -17.74 11.98 -46.41
N GLN A 390 -17.78 10.96 -47.27
CA GLN A 390 -18.38 9.65 -46.96
C GLN A 390 -17.72 9.01 -45.73
N ASN A 391 -16.38 9.06 -45.64
CA ASN A 391 -15.62 8.48 -44.53
C ASN A 391 -15.66 9.31 -43.23
N LEU A 392 -16.36 10.46 -43.18
CA LEU A 392 -16.54 11.21 -41.93
C LEU A 392 -17.35 10.43 -40.88
N GLN A 393 -18.35 9.65 -41.30
CA GLN A 393 -19.17 8.84 -40.38
C GLN A 393 -18.34 7.75 -39.67
N GLU A 394 -17.35 7.20 -40.37
CA GLU A 394 -16.40 6.24 -39.79
C GLU A 394 -15.48 6.94 -38.78
N LYS A 395 -14.91 8.10 -39.14
CA LYS A 395 -14.08 8.92 -38.22
C LYS A 395 -14.84 9.38 -36.98
N ASP A 396 -16.11 9.77 -37.12
CA ASP A 396 -17.00 10.10 -35.99
C ASP A 396 -17.14 8.89 -35.05
N SER A 397 -17.41 7.72 -35.62
CA SER A 397 -17.56 6.46 -34.89
C SER A 397 -16.26 6.02 -34.20
N TRP A 398 -15.11 6.25 -34.84
CA TRP A 398 -13.79 5.98 -34.26
C TRP A 398 -13.48 6.94 -33.11
N ARG A 399 -13.79 8.24 -33.25
CA ARG A 399 -13.58 9.24 -32.18
C ARG A 399 -14.46 8.96 -30.97
N GLU A 400 -15.74 8.67 -31.19
CA GLU A 400 -16.69 8.26 -30.14
C GLU A 400 -16.23 6.97 -29.43
N LYS A 401 -15.69 5.99 -30.17
CA LYS A 401 -15.04 4.81 -29.58
C LYS A 401 -13.76 5.16 -28.80
N ALA A 402 -12.92 6.05 -29.31
CA ALA A 402 -11.64 6.40 -28.69
C ALA A 402 -11.87 7.15 -27.36
N GLU A 403 -12.79 8.12 -27.34
CA GLU A 403 -13.24 8.80 -26.12
C GLU A 403 -13.86 7.80 -25.14
N SER A 404 -14.79 6.96 -25.59
CA SER A 404 -15.39 5.92 -24.73
C SER A 404 -14.34 4.93 -24.18
N SER A 405 -13.29 4.63 -24.95
CA SER A 405 -12.20 3.73 -24.52
C SER A 405 -11.23 4.39 -23.56
N ALA A 406 -11.00 5.71 -23.69
CA ALA A 406 -10.26 6.49 -22.70
C ALA A 406 -11.06 6.61 -21.39
N GLN A 407 -12.37 6.86 -21.48
CA GLN A 407 -13.27 6.88 -20.32
C GLN A 407 -13.31 5.51 -19.63
N ASN A 408 -13.44 4.42 -20.39
CA ASN A 408 -13.44 3.06 -19.85
C ASN A 408 -12.07 2.61 -19.30
N LYS A 409 -10.96 3.28 -19.64
CA LYS A 409 -9.67 3.10 -18.96
C LYS A 409 -9.63 3.78 -17.57
N GLN A 410 -10.48 4.78 -17.32
CA GLN A 410 -10.66 5.36 -15.98
C GLN A 410 -11.69 4.60 -15.15
N ILE A 411 -12.66 3.93 -15.78
CA ILE A 411 -13.59 3.01 -15.10
C ILE A 411 -12.93 1.64 -14.94
N GLU A 412 -11.95 1.57 -14.03
CA GLU A 412 -11.51 0.27 -13.49
C GLU A 412 -12.74 -0.46 -12.92
N THR A 413 -12.94 -1.72 -13.29
CA THR A 413 -13.97 -2.56 -12.65
C THR A 413 -13.70 -2.60 -11.15
N PRO A 414 -14.67 -2.25 -10.26
CA PRO A 414 -14.40 -2.05 -8.84
C PRO A 414 -13.62 -3.20 -8.20
N GLN A 415 -12.33 -2.97 -7.98
CA GLN A 415 -11.44 -3.97 -7.42
C GLN A 415 -11.68 -4.06 -5.92
N ASP A 416 -11.83 -5.28 -5.40
CA ASP A 416 -11.89 -5.53 -3.97
C ASP A 416 -10.49 -5.33 -3.35
N LEU A 417 -10.15 -4.05 -3.11
CA LEU A 417 -8.87 -3.64 -2.54
C LEU A 417 -8.68 -4.19 -1.12
N GLY A 418 -9.75 -4.38 -0.36
CA GLY A 418 -9.71 -5.02 0.96
C GLY A 418 -9.25 -6.48 0.86
N ARG A 419 -9.85 -7.26 -0.04
CA ARG A 419 -9.40 -8.64 -0.33
C ARG A 419 -8.01 -8.68 -0.95
N LYS A 420 -7.66 -7.75 -1.85
CA LYS A 420 -6.31 -7.66 -2.44
C LYS A 420 -5.24 -7.42 -1.37
N LEU A 421 -5.46 -6.43 -0.50
CA LEU A 421 -4.61 -6.12 0.66
C LEU A 421 -4.49 -7.33 1.59
N SER A 422 -5.61 -8.02 1.85
CA SER A 422 -5.63 -9.22 2.67
C SER A 422 -4.76 -10.34 2.09
N VAL A 423 -5.03 -10.74 0.84
CA VAL A 423 -4.30 -11.83 0.17
C VAL A 423 -2.81 -11.52 0.05
N LEU A 424 -2.42 -10.27 -0.23
CA LEU A 424 -1.01 -9.88 -0.34
C LEU A 424 -0.25 -9.96 1.00
N LEU A 425 -0.90 -9.66 2.14
CA LEU A 425 -0.24 -9.68 3.45
C LEU A 425 -0.27 -11.06 4.13
N THR A 426 -1.31 -11.86 3.90
CA THR A 426 -1.55 -13.14 4.61
C THR A 426 -1.22 -14.39 3.79
N ASP A 427 -0.79 -14.24 2.52
CA ASP A 427 -0.70 -15.31 1.52
C ASP A 427 -2.03 -16.09 1.36
N GLY A 428 -3.16 -15.39 1.57
CA GLY A 428 -4.51 -15.97 1.51
C GLY A 428 -5.00 -16.65 2.80
N LYS A 429 -4.24 -16.59 3.90
CA LYS A 429 -4.73 -16.99 5.25
C LYS A 429 -5.76 -15.98 5.79
N ASN A 430 -6.50 -16.38 6.82
CA ASN A 430 -7.51 -15.53 7.48
C ASN A 430 -6.91 -14.41 8.35
N TYR A 431 -5.62 -14.50 8.70
CA TYR A 431 -4.96 -13.59 9.64
C TYR A 431 -3.46 -13.44 9.34
N LEU A 432 -2.84 -12.40 9.90
CA LEU A 432 -1.43 -12.04 9.73
C LEU A 432 -0.49 -12.99 10.48
N ASP A 433 0.55 -13.47 9.80
CA ASP A 433 1.54 -14.35 10.42
C ASP A 433 2.39 -13.60 11.46
N SER A 434 2.13 -13.87 12.75
CA SER A 434 2.83 -13.22 13.87
C SER A 434 4.34 -13.50 13.93
N SER A 435 4.87 -14.44 13.13
CA SER A 435 6.30 -14.75 13.06
C SER A 435 7.03 -14.04 11.91
N ARG A 436 6.31 -13.51 10.92
CA ARG A 436 6.87 -12.80 9.77
C ARG A 436 7.34 -11.40 10.18
N TRP A 437 8.50 -11.00 9.69
CA TRP A 437 9.03 -9.65 9.88
C TRP A 437 8.53 -8.68 8.81
N TYR A 438 8.51 -7.39 9.13
CA TYR A 438 8.14 -6.33 8.17
C TYR A 438 9.23 -5.25 8.12
N ILE A 439 9.62 -4.85 6.92
CA ILE A 439 10.43 -3.66 6.67
C ILE A 439 9.49 -2.60 6.09
N LEU A 440 9.46 -1.42 6.70
CA LEU A 440 8.70 -0.29 6.17
C LEU A 440 9.64 0.63 5.39
N VAL A 441 9.23 1.10 4.21
CA VAL A 441 9.89 2.18 3.46
C VAL A 441 8.85 3.27 3.25
N THR A 442 9.09 4.48 3.75
CA THR A 442 8.06 5.52 3.79
C THR A 442 8.62 6.94 3.71
N ASN A 443 7.74 7.88 3.41
CA ASN A 443 8.03 9.32 3.30
C ASN A 443 7.10 10.12 4.23
N LYS A 444 7.00 11.45 4.01
CA LYS A 444 6.35 12.37 4.94
C LYS A 444 4.89 11.96 5.21
N CYS A 445 4.60 11.75 6.49
CA CYS A 445 3.31 11.31 6.99
C CYS A 445 2.54 12.53 7.52
N GLY A 446 1.35 12.81 6.99
CA GLY A 446 0.56 13.98 7.36
C GLY A 446 -0.16 13.83 8.70
N GLU A 447 -0.61 14.94 9.30
CA GLU A 447 -1.30 14.91 10.61
C GLU A 447 -2.59 14.08 10.62
N GLU A 448 -3.29 13.95 9.48
CA GLU A 448 -4.44 13.04 9.33
C GLU A 448 -4.00 11.59 9.15
N ASP A 449 -2.90 11.34 8.43
CA ASP A 449 -2.33 10.00 8.24
C ASP A 449 -1.89 9.40 9.58
N LEU A 450 -1.25 10.20 10.43
CA LEU A 450 -0.78 9.83 11.78
C LEU A 450 -1.91 9.41 12.75
N LYS A 451 -3.18 9.62 12.39
CA LYS A 451 -4.35 9.08 13.12
C LYS A 451 -4.70 7.65 12.69
N SER A 452 -4.12 7.18 11.59
CA SER A 452 -4.44 5.95 10.86
C SER A 452 -3.23 4.99 10.75
N ILE A 453 -2.28 5.09 11.69
CA ILE A 453 -1.04 4.28 11.74
C ILE A 453 -1.09 3.15 12.78
N ASN A 454 -2.26 2.91 13.40
CA ASN A 454 -2.37 2.00 14.54
C ASN A 454 -1.95 0.57 14.18
N PHE A 455 -2.18 0.14 12.94
CA PHE A 455 -1.74 -1.14 12.41
C PHE A 455 -0.21 -1.34 12.51
N LEU A 456 0.59 -0.28 12.27
CA LEU A 456 2.05 -0.35 12.37
C LEU A 456 2.53 -0.65 13.80
N MET A 457 1.79 -0.20 14.82
CA MET A 457 2.06 -0.49 16.24
C MET A 457 1.81 -1.97 16.61
N HIS A 458 1.16 -2.74 15.73
CA HIS A 458 0.77 -4.12 15.98
C HIS A 458 1.35 -5.11 14.95
N MET A 459 2.04 -4.61 13.92
CA MET A 459 2.84 -5.43 13.01
C MET A 459 4.23 -5.66 13.57
N ASN A 460 4.81 -6.84 13.31
CA ASN A 460 6.16 -7.17 13.74
C ASN A 460 7.22 -6.51 12.83
N ILE A 461 7.31 -5.17 12.91
CA ILE A 461 8.32 -4.39 12.19
C ILE A 461 9.72 -4.78 12.69
N PHE A 462 10.66 -4.94 11.76
CA PHE A 462 12.08 -5.12 12.03
C PHE A 462 12.82 -3.77 11.98
N CYS A 463 12.66 -3.05 10.87
CA CYS A 463 13.22 -1.72 10.67
C CYS A 463 12.34 -0.83 9.76
N VAL A 464 12.60 0.48 9.81
CA VAL A 464 11.96 1.48 8.96
C VAL A 464 13.03 2.28 8.21
N PHE A 465 12.92 2.35 6.89
CA PHE A 465 13.63 3.29 6.02
C PHE A 465 12.74 4.53 5.85
N ASP A 466 13.03 5.56 6.63
CA ASP A 466 12.21 6.77 6.75
C ASP A 466 12.87 7.94 6.02
N PHE A 467 12.20 8.51 5.04
CA PHE A 467 12.71 9.62 4.24
C PHE A 467 12.31 11.01 4.76
N ASP A 468 11.43 11.11 5.77
CA ASP A 468 10.96 12.37 6.34
C ASP A 468 11.93 12.92 7.40
N GLU A 469 12.58 14.05 7.12
CA GLU A 469 13.55 14.67 8.01
C GLU A 469 12.95 15.24 9.30
N ASP A 470 11.63 15.46 9.32
CA ASP A 470 10.88 15.92 10.50
C ASP A 470 10.33 14.75 11.33
N SER A 471 10.50 13.50 10.87
CA SER A 471 9.78 12.34 11.41
C SER A 471 10.00 12.12 12.92
N ASN A 472 11.21 12.41 13.43
CA ASN A 472 11.46 12.33 14.88
C ASN A 472 10.65 13.33 15.72
N VAL A 473 10.28 14.49 15.17
CA VAL A 473 9.61 15.57 15.90
C VAL A 473 8.10 15.53 15.69
N SER A 474 7.64 15.38 14.45
CA SER A 474 6.21 15.51 14.09
C SER A 474 5.68 14.46 13.11
N GLY A 475 6.54 13.64 12.48
CA GLY A 475 6.11 12.57 11.56
C GLY A 475 6.04 11.20 12.24
N LEU A 476 6.22 10.12 11.46
CA LEU A 476 5.87 8.76 11.88
C LEU A 476 6.67 8.25 13.10
N HIS A 477 7.97 8.55 13.20
CA HIS A 477 8.78 8.14 14.34
C HIS A 477 8.32 8.79 15.64
N SER A 478 7.88 10.06 15.57
CA SER A 478 7.43 10.82 16.74
C SER A 478 6.29 10.10 17.48
N LYS A 479 5.35 9.53 16.72
CA LYS A 479 4.23 8.72 17.21
C LYS A 479 4.63 7.29 17.55
N TYR A 480 5.42 6.63 16.69
CA TYR A 480 5.79 5.23 16.92
C TYR A 480 6.57 5.01 18.23
N LYS A 481 7.46 5.95 18.59
CA LYS A 481 8.25 5.88 19.83
C LYS A 481 7.46 6.21 21.11
N GLU A 482 6.20 6.66 21.00
CA GLU A 482 5.28 6.75 22.15
C GLU A 482 4.79 5.34 22.57
N CYS A 483 4.76 4.40 21.63
CA CYS A 483 4.26 3.03 21.82
C CYS A 483 5.37 1.96 21.93
N HIS A 484 6.55 2.18 21.32
CA HIS A 484 7.61 1.17 21.18
C HIS A 484 9.02 1.70 21.43
N ALA A 485 9.93 0.82 21.86
CA ALA A 485 11.34 1.09 22.02
C ALA A 485 12.08 1.05 20.67
N THR A 486 12.34 2.22 20.11
CA THR A 486 13.16 2.38 18.89
C THR A 486 14.64 2.58 19.21
N THR A 487 15.51 2.27 18.23
CA THR A 487 16.87 2.81 18.15
C THR A 487 16.97 3.66 16.89
N SER A 488 17.43 4.90 17.01
CA SER A 488 17.63 5.79 15.86
C SER A 488 18.99 5.56 15.19
N HIS A 489 18.97 5.44 13.86
CA HIS A 489 20.12 5.23 13.01
C HIS A 489 20.03 6.10 11.75
N PHE A 490 21.16 6.24 11.07
CA PHE A 490 21.28 6.77 9.72
C PHE A 490 21.95 5.71 8.82
N LEU A 491 21.83 5.84 7.50
CA LEU A 491 22.25 4.81 6.53
C LEU A 491 23.72 4.38 6.68
N GLN A 492 24.61 5.32 6.95
CA GLN A 492 26.04 5.10 7.15
C GLN A 492 26.38 4.33 8.42
N ASN A 493 25.49 4.24 9.42
CA ASN A 493 25.68 3.33 10.56
C ASN A 493 25.71 1.86 10.12
N TYR A 494 25.02 1.49 9.04
CA TYR A 494 24.99 0.14 8.46
C TYR A 494 26.25 -0.21 7.63
N SER A 495 27.27 0.66 7.58
CA SER A 495 28.43 0.47 6.68
C SER A 495 29.38 -0.68 7.03
N ASN A 496 29.32 -1.21 8.27
CA ASN A 496 30.26 -2.13 8.91
C ASN A 496 31.76 -1.85 8.63
N ASN A 497 32.15 -0.57 8.73
CA ASN A 497 33.53 -0.12 8.45
C ASN A 497 34.56 -0.74 9.42
N SER A 498 34.12 -1.19 10.60
CA SER A 498 34.89 -1.85 11.65
C SER A 498 35.14 -3.35 11.41
N LYS A 499 34.52 -3.95 10.38
CA LYS A 499 34.60 -5.40 10.08
C LYS A 499 34.16 -6.30 11.25
N MET A 500 33.15 -5.87 11.99
CA MET A 500 32.53 -6.66 13.06
C MET A 500 31.85 -7.90 12.47
N SER A 501 31.84 -9.02 13.17
CA SER A 501 31.00 -10.16 12.78
C SER A 501 29.52 -9.78 12.84
N THR A 502 28.67 -10.49 12.09
CA THR A 502 27.23 -10.22 12.03
C THR A 502 26.58 -10.17 13.42
N THR A 503 26.98 -11.08 14.33
CA THR A 503 26.50 -11.13 15.72
C THR A 503 26.95 -9.92 16.56
N GLU A 504 28.17 -9.43 16.36
CA GLU A 504 28.66 -8.23 17.05
C GLU A 504 27.99 -6.96 16.50
N PHE A 505 27.75 -6.91 15.19
CA PHE A 505 27.11 -5.78 14.52
C PHE A 505 25.61 -5.68 14.86
N GLN A 506 24.90 -6.82 14.94
CA GLN A 506 23.54 -6.91 15.48
C GLN A 506 23.47 -6.35 16.91
N LYS A 507 24.41 -6.73 17.79
CA LYS A 507 24.51 -6.21 19.16
C LYS A 507 24.81 -4.71 19.19
N HIS A 508 25.75 -4.24 18.36
CA HIS A 508 26.13 -2.84 18.28
C HIS A 508 24.96 -1.92 17.89
N LEU A 509 24.16 -2.32 16.90
CA LEU A 509 22.97 -1.58 16.46
C LEU A 509 21.69 -1.95 17.27
N CYS A 510 21.79 -2.82 18.28
CA CYS A 510 20.65 -3.31 19.08
C CYS A 510 19.50 -3.95 18.26
N LEU A 511 19.83 -4.57 17.12
CA LEU A 511 18.85 -5.20 16.22
C LEU A 511 18.16 -6.39 16.90
N PHE A 512 16.92 -6.68 16.49
CA PHE A 512 16.02 -7.67 17.10
C PHE A 512 15.61 -7.38 18.57
N PHE A 513 16.28 -6.47 19.28
CA PHE A 513 15.92 -6.06 20.64
C PHE A 513 15.08 -4.78 20.65
N LYS A 514 15.36 -3.87 19.72
CA LYS A 514 14.63 -2.63 19.49
C LYS A 514 14.30 -2.48 18.00
N LYS A 515 13.28 -1.69 17.71
CA LYS A 515 12.87 -1.38 16.34
C LYS A 515 13.88 -0.41 15.72
N SER A 516 14.58 -0.81 14.64
CA SER A 516 15.61 0.03 14.02
C SER A 516 14.96 1.11 13.14
N TRP A 517 15.16 2.38 13.48
CA TRP A 517 14.61 3.50 12.72
C TRP A 517 15.72 4.21 11.94
N ILE A 518 15.71 4.07 10.62
CA ILE A 518 16.79 4.50 9.73
C ILE A 518 16.36 5.77 9.01
N PHE A 519 16.85 6.91 9.48
CA PHE A 519 16.61 8.22 8.88
C PHE A 519 17.41 8.35 7.58
N CYS A 520 16.74 8.13 6.45
CA CYS A 520 17.36 8.01 5.14
C CYS A 520 17.81 9.34 4.55
N ASN A 521 17.12 10.45 4.84
CA ASN A 521 17.57 11.80 4.43
C ASN A 521 18.21 12.63 5.57
N GLY A 522 18.62 12.02 6.68
CA GLY A 522 19.08 12.78 7.85
C GLY A 522 17.91 13.28 8.70
N ARG A 523 18.12 14.30 9.52
CA ARG A 523 17.11 14.82 10.47
C ARG A 523 17.24 16.32 10.70
N ARG A 524 16.13 17.06 10.66
CA ARG A 524 16.13 18.53 10.85
C ARG A 524 16.43 18.96 12.29
N ASP A 525 16.15 18.09 13.27
CA ASP A 525 16.40 18.33 14.70
C ASP A 525 17.78 17.82 15.19
N PHE A 526 18.61 17.27 14.30
CA PHE A 526 19.87 16.64 14.66
C PHE A 526 21.06 17.58 14.47
N LEU A 527 21.70 18.00 15.56
CA LEU A 527 22.85 18.92 15.59
C LEU A 527 24.20 18.24 15.27
N GLY A 528 24.18 17.13 14.54
CA GLY A 528 25.38 16.39 14.11
C GLY A 528 25.51 16.34 12.60
N ASN A 529 26.60 15.75 12.10
CA ASN A 529 27.02 15.81 10.69
C ASN A 529 26.18 14.94 9.72
N GLU A 530 24.85 14.95 9.81
CA GLU A 530 23.92 14.27 8.91
C GLU A 530 22.88 15.24 8.34
N ASP A 531 23.40 16.24 7.63
CA ASP A 531 22.64 17.28 6.96
C ASP A 531 21.58 16.71 5.99
N ILE A 532 20.44 17.39 5.91
CA ILE A 532 19.41 17.12 4.90
C ILE A 532 19.96 17.50 3.52
N CYS A 533 19.65 16.73 2.49
CA CYS A 533 20.07 17.05 1.12
C CYS A 533 18.96 16.83 0.07
N ASP A 534 19.12 17.50 -1.07
CA ASP A 534 18.28 17.30 -2.26
C ASP A 534 18.50 15.90 -2.87
N GLU A 535 17.56 15.46 -3.72
CA GLU A 535 17.62 14.14 -4.37
C GLU A 535 18.95 13.86 -5.09
N ASP A 536 19.47 14.83 -5.84
CA ASP A 536 20.65 14.63 -6.69
C ASP A 536 21.93 14.62 -5.85
N THR A 537 21.96 15.30 -4.71
CA THR A 537 23.01 15.17 -3.69
C THR A 537 22.88 13.86 -2.92
N TRP A 538 21.66 13.45 -2.52
CA TRP A 538 21.39 12.17 -1.87
C TRP A 538 21.87 10.99 -2.71
N ILE A 539 21.60 11.01 -4.03
CA ILE A 539 22.04 10.00 -5.00
C ILE A 539 23.57 9.88 -5.03
N LYS A 540 24.30 11.00 -4.88
CA LYS A 540 25.78 11.02 -4.88
C LYS A 540 26.36 10.58 -3.53
N THR A 541 25.73 10.93 -2.41
CA THR A 541 26.32 10.79 -1.06
C THR A 541 25.77 9.63 -0.25
N LYS A 542 24.43 9.51 -0.16
CA LYS A 542 23.70 8.60 0.76
C LYS A 542 23.29 7.28 0.11
N LYS A 543 23.00 7.25 -1.20
CA LYS A 543 22.60 6.03 -1.95
C LYS A 543 23.52 4.83 -1.72
N LYS A 544 24.84 5.03 -1.73
CA LYS A 544 25.84 3.97 -1.51
C LYS A 544 25.75 3.30 -0.13
N TYR A 545 25.23 4.01 0.88
CA TYR A 545 25.00 3.48 2.22
C TYR A 545 23.64 2.77 2.33
N MET A 546 22.61 3.27 1.64
CA MET A 546 21.34 2.56 1.48
C MET A 546 21.56 1.18 0.84
N LYS A 547 22.32 1.09 -0.26
CA LYS A 547 22.70 -0.18 -0.91
C LYS A 547 23.30 -1.20 0.09
N LYS A 548 24.27 -0.75 0.88
CA LYS A 548 24.89 -1.58 1.95
C LYS A 548 23.88 -2.01 3.02
N ALA A 549 23.01 -1.10 3.46
CA ALA A 549 22.00 -1.41 4.48
C ALA A 549 21.00 -2.47 3.99
N VAL A 550 20.53 -2.36 2.75
CA VAL A 550 19.59 -3.31 2.15
C VAL A 550 20.20 -4.71 1.99
N SER A 551 21.36 -4.85 1.33
CA SER A 551 22.02 -6.16 1.20
C SER A 551 22.37 -6.77 2.56
N PHE A 552 22.91 -6.01 3.52
CA PHE A 552 23.17 -6.54 4.86
C PHE A 552 21.89 -7.07 5.55
N ILE A 553 20.75 -6.40 5.39
CA ILE A 553 19.47 -6.89 5.95
C ILE A 553 18.97 -8.14 5.21
N CYS A 554 19.09 -8.17 3.88
CA CYS A 554 18.59 -9.25 3.02
C CYS A 554 19.46 -10.53 2.99
N ASP A 555 20.77 -10.41 3.23
CA ASP A 555 21.73 -11.51 3.09
C ASP A 555 22.28 -11.99 4.44
N ASP A 556 22.62 -11.07 5.35
CA ASP A 556 23.26 -11.38 6.64
C ASP A 556 22.27 -11.48 7.83
N LEU A 557 21.09 -10.83 7.77
CA LEU A 557 20.17 -10.73 8.91
C LEU A 557 18.88 -11.54 8.78
N LEU A 558 18.12 -11.34 7.70
CA LEU A 558 16.77 -11.89 7.54
C LEU A 558 16.76 -12.91 6.39
N PRO A 559 16.52 -14.21 6.65
CA PRO A 559 16.43 -15.21 5.59
C PRO A 559 15.37 -14.84 4.54
N LYS A 560 15.69 -14.98 3.25
CA LYS A 560 14.79 -14.59 2.14
C LYS A 560 13.47 -15.37 2.26
N GLY A 561 12.34 -14.65 2.24
CA GLY A 561 10.99 -15.17 2.52
C GLY A 561 10.51 -15.12 3.97
N SER A 562 11.37 -14.78 4.95
CA SER A 562 10.95 -14.57 6.36
C SER A 562 10.34 -13.19 6.64
N PHE A 563 10.36 -12.28 5.65
CA PHE A 563 9.91 -10.90 5.78
C PHE A 563 9.19 -10.38 4.54
N LEU A 564 8.46 -9.27 4.71
CA LEU A 564 7.88 -8.46 3.63
C LEU A 564 8.39 -7.01 3.71
N VAL A 565 8.54 -6.36 2.56
CA VAL A 565 8.86 -4.94 2.43
C VAL A 565 7.60 -4.18 2.02
N LEU A 566 7.20 -3.21 2.83
CA LEU A 566 6.02 -2.37 2.63
C LEU A 566 6.47 -0.96 2.22
N PHE A 567 6.18 -0.56 0.99
CA PHE A 567 6.34 0.81 0.53
C PHE A 567 5.06 1.59 0.83
N LEU A 568 5.13 2.54 1.76
CA LEU A 568 3.99 3.35 2.21
C LEU A 568 4.17 4.79 1.71
N LEU A 569 3.49 5.12 0.61
CA LEU A 569 3.66 6.35 -0.18
C LEU A 569 2.58 7.38 0.19
N LEU A 570 2.85 8.19 1.22
CA LEU A 570 1.88 9.14 1.78
C LEU A 570 2.02 10.52 1.14
N SER A 571 3.24 11.03 1.03
CA SER A 571 3.56 12.30 0.36
C SER A 571 4.03 12.10 -1.09
N PRO A 572 4.18 13.18 -1.90
CA PRO A 572 4.77 13.10 -3.23
C PRO A 572 6.10 12.35 -3.25
N VAL A 573 6.30 11.52 -4.27
CA VAL A 573 7.38 10.53 -4.30
C VAL A 573 8.67 11.12 -4.86
N GLU A 574 9.79 10.78 -4.22
CA GLU A 574 11.14 11.26 -4.52
C GLU A 574 12.02 10.14 -5.09
N LYS A 575 13.04 10.47 -5.89
CA LYS A 575 14.00 9.50 -6.46
C LYS A 575 14.62 8.55 -5.42
N PRO A 576 15.03 8.99 -4.20
CA PRO A 576 15.64 8.10 -3.19
C PRO A 576 14.78 6.91 -2.75
N ILE A 577 13.45 7.09 -2.74
CA ILE A 577 12.49 6.03 -2.39
C ILE A 577 12.45 4.98 -3.51
N VAL A 578 12.46 5.42 -4.77
CA VAL A 578 12.49 4.53 -5.94
C VAL A 578 13.83 3.81 -6.06
N ASP A 579 14.94 4.49 -5.75
CA ASP A 579 16.26 3.85 -5.64
C ASP A 579 16.30 2.76 -4.56
N THR A 580 15.57 2.96 -3.46
CA THR A 580 15.42 1.96 -2.39
C THR A 580 14.54 0.79 -2.83
N PHE A 581 13.50 1.05 -3.65
CA PHE A 581 12.75 0.00 -4.34
C PHE A 581 13.62 -0.83 -5.28
N HIS A 582 14.43 -0.20 -6.14
CA HIS A 582 15.32 -0.90 -7.05
C HIS A 582 16.28 -1.86 -6.32
N GLU A 583 16.77 -1.47 -5.14
CA GLU A 583 17.64 -2.32 -4.34
C GLU A 583 16.92 -3.51 -3.71
N PHE A 584 15.77 -3.29 -3.04
CA PHE A 584 14.99 -4.38 -2.48
C PHE A 584 14.50 -5.35 -3.57
N TYR A 585 14.10 -4.84 -4.74
CA TYR A 585 13.71 -5.66 -5.89
C TYR A 585 14.85 -6.54 -6.38
N SER A 586 16.08 -6.02 -6.42
CA SER A 586 17.29 -6.78 -6.75
C SER A 586 17.55 -7.88 -5.70
N GLU A 587 17.64 -7.53 -4.42
CA GLU A 587 18.02 -8.48 -3.37
C GLU A 587 16.95 -9.56 -3.07
N LEU A 588 15.69 -9.26 -3.36
CA LEU A 588 14.56 -10.19 -3.21
C LEU A 588 14.26 -10.99 -4.49
N ASN A 589 15.02 -10.76 -5.57
CA ASN A 589 14.83 -11.36 -6.90
C ASN A 589 13.44 -11.09 -7.53
N GLY A 590 12.80 -9.97 -7.18
CA GLY A 590 11.50 -9.58 -7.76
C GLY A 590 10.53 -8.94 -6.77
N MET A 591 9.25 -8.93 -7.15
CA MET A 591 8.17 -8.33 -6.35
C MET A 591 7.60 -9.25 -5.26
N ASP A 592 8.04 -10.51 -5.13
CA ASP A 592 7.26 -11.50 -4.38
C ASP A 592 7.15 -11.22 -2.88
N PHE A 593 8.10 -10.47 -2.33
CA PHE A 593 8.12 -10.00 -0.95
C PHE A 593 7.96 -8.47 -0.83
N ILE A 594 7.48 -7.79 -1.87
CA ILE A 594 7.30 -6.32 -1.91
C ILE A 594 5.84 -5.98 -2.15
N ILE A 595 5.29 -5.08 -1.32
CA ILE A 595 3.93 -4.54 -1.44
C ILE A 595 4.02 -3.02 -1.41
N CYS A 596 3.29 -2.33 -2.28
CA CYS A 596 3.15 -0.87 -2.24
C CYS A 596 1.73 -0.47 -1.79
N LEU A 597 1.64 0.58 -0.97
CA LEU A 597 0.41 1.14 -0.41
C LEU A 597 0.41 2.66 -0.67
N ALA A 598 -0.60 3.16 -1.39
CA ALA A 598 -0.71 4.56 -1.77
C ALA A 598 -2.19 5.02 -1.81
N GLU A 599 -2.58 5.99 -0.98
CA GLU A 599 -3.93 6.57 -1.03
C GLU A 599 -4.11 7.41 -2.32
N SER A 600 -3.08 8.16 -2.73
CA SER A 600 -3.10 8.92 -4.00
C SER A 600 -2.59 8.09 -5.18
N ARG A 601 -3.42 7.95 -6.23
CA ARG A 601 -2.96 7.39 -7.51
C ARG A 601 -1.92 8.29 -8.20
N GLU A 602 -1.91 9.61 -7.96
CA GLU A 602 -0.84 10.48 -8.49
C GLU A 602 0.54 10.12 -7.90
N ASN A 603 0.60 9.91 -6.57
CA ASN A 603 1.83 9.46 -5.90
C ASN A 603 2.26 8.08 -6.43
N TYR A 604 1.30 7.16 -6.60
CA TYR A 604 1.56 5.84 -7.14
C TYR A 604 2.06 5.88 -8.59
N ASP A 605 1.37 6.59 -9.48
CA ASP A 605 1.72 6.67 -10.90
C ASP A 605 3.09 7.36 -11.07
N LYS A 606 3.43 8.36 -10.24
CA LYS A 606 4.78 8.96 -10.18
C LYS A 606 5.84 7.92 -9.77
N TRP A 607 5.57 7.12 -8.74
CA TRP A 607 6.46 6.04 -8.30
C TRP A 607 6.62 4.96 -9.38
N ALA A 608 5.52 4.45 -9.91
CA ALA A 608 5.48 3.37 -10.89
C ALA A 608 6.19 3.77 -12.21
N ASN A 609 6.02 5.00 -12.67
CA ASN A 609 6.71 5.49 -13.87
C ASN A 609 8.23 5.62 -13.72
N LEU A 610 8.75 5.69 -12.49
CA LEU A 610 10.19 5.64 -12.22
C LEU A 610 10.65 4.18 -11.96
N ALA A 611 9.89 3.44 -11.16
CA ALA A 611 10.12 2.03 -10.83
C ALA A 611 10.08 1.10 -12.06
N GLN A 612 9.42 1.51 -13.16
CA GLN A 612 9.29 0.70 -14.38
C GLN A 612 10.62 0.31 -15.04
N ALA A 613 11.72 0.98 -14.67
CA ALA A 613 13.07 0.61 -15.10
C ALA A 613 13.54 -0.77 -14.58
N SER A 614 12.85 -1.37 -13.60
CA SER A 614 13.15 -2.73 -13.11
C SER A 614 11.99 -3.72 -13.20
N CYS A 615 10.73 -3.27 -13.16
CA CYS A 615 9.56 -4.14 -13.12
C CYS A 615 8.39 -3.55 -13.92
N SER A 616 7.64 -4.35 -14.67
CA SER A 616 6.54 -3.82 -15.50
C SER A 616 5.42 -3.22 -14.65
N ILE A 617 4.81 -2.12 -15.12
CA ILE A 617 3.71 -1.42 -14.41
C ILE A 617 2.55 -2.38 -14.09
N GLU A 618 2.26 -3.34 -14.97
CA GLU A 618 1.26 -4.40 -14.72
C GLU A 618 1.61 -5.28 -13.51
N THR A 619 2.90 -5.55 -13.27
CA THR A 619 3.37 -6.35 -12.12
C THR A 619 3.40 -5.53 -10.85
N LEU A 620 3.79 -4.25 -10.94
CA LEU A 620 3.69 -3.28 -9.84
C LEU A 620 2.22 -3.15 -9.39
N GLU A 621 1.29 -2.92 -10.30
CA GLU A 621 -0.14 -2.72 -10.00
C GLU A 621 -0.79 -3.97 -9.38
N LYS A 622 -0.40 -5.18 -9.79
CA LYS A 622 -0.83 -6.43 -9.15
C LYS A 622 -0.38 -6.54 -7.68
N ARG A 623 0.79 -5.99 -7.35
CA ARG A 623 1.43 -6.02 -6.02
C ARG A 623 1.21 -4.73 -5.20
N SER A 624 0.34 -3.83 -5.67
CA SER A 624 0.08 -2.53 -5.04
C SER A 624 -1.38 -2.34 -4.63
N ILE A 625 -1.62 -1.59 -3.57
CA ILE A 625 -2.95 -1.09 -3.17
C ILE A 625 -2.97 0.41 -3.41
N VAL A 626 -3.77 0.83 -4.38
CA VAL A 626 -3.82 2.21 -4.88
C VAL A 626 -5.26 2.74 -4.71
N GLY A 627 -5.41 3.98 -4.23
CA GLY A 627 -6.74 4.59 -4.03
C GLY A 627 -7.51 4.13 -2.78
N MET A 628 -6.90 3.28 -1.95
CA MET A 628 -7.47 2.88 -0.66
C MET A 628 -7.01 3.84 0.44
N LYS A 629 -7.95 4.40 1.21
CA LYS A 629 -7.60 5.34 2.29
C LYS A 629 -6.74 4.71 3.37
N LEU A 630 -5.80 5.45 3.95
CA LEU A 630 -4.94 4.91 5.02
C LEU A 630 -5.76 4.45 6.24
N SER A 631 -6.85 5.15 6.58
CA SER A 631 -7.80 4.72 7.62
C SER A 631 -8.56 3.43 7.28
N HIS A 632 -8.79 3.14 6.00
CA HIS A 632 -9.37 1.88 5.55
C HIS A 632 -8.32 0.76 5.56
N VAL A 633 -7.08 1.07 5.19
CA VAL A 633 -5.92 0.15 5.29
C VAL A 633 -5.70 -0.27 6.74
N ASP A 634 -5.65 0.69 7.67
CA ASP A 634 -5.55 0.46 9.12
C ASP A 634 -6.64 -0.48 9.61
N ALA A 635 -7.91 -0.13 9.41
CA ALA A 635 -9.04 -0.95 9.85
C ALA A 635 -9.03 -2.37 9.23
N THR A 636 -8.60 -2.51 7.98
CA THR A 636 -8.49 -3.81 7.30
C THR A 636 -7.37 -4.66 7.91
N ILE A 637 -6.18 -4.08 8.15
CA ILE A 637 -5.04 -4.79 8.74
C ILE A 637 -5.32 -5.14 10.21
N GLN A 638 -5.94 -4.24 10.98
CA GLN A 638 -6.38 -4.48 12.36
C GLN A 638 -7.33 -5.67 12.49
N ASN A 639 -8.29 -5.79 11.56
CA ASN A 639 -9.20 -6.94 11.53
C ASN A 639 -8.45 -8.28 11.31
N MET A 640 -7.39 -8.27 10.49
CA MET A 640 -6.54 -9.43 10.21
C MET A 640 -5.50 -9.75 11.28
N LEU A 641 -5.32 -8.95 12.33
CA LEU A 641 -4.39 -9.30 13.42
C LEU A 641 -4.88 -10.58 14.12
N PRO A 642 -4.00 -11.57 14.41
CA PRO A 642 -4.37 -12.81 15.13
C PRO A 642 -4.80 -12.57 16.58
N SER A 643 -4.58 -11.36 17.08
CA SER A 643 -4.82 -10.92 18.43
C SER A 643 -5.70 -9.68 18.42
N THR A 644 -6.48 -9.50 19.49
CA THR A 644 -7.16 -8.24 19.81
C THR A 644 -6.20 -7.37 20.62
N THR A 645 -6.16 -6.07 20.30
CA THR A 645 -5.13 -5.12 20.73
C THR A 645 -5.32 -4.64 22.18
N ASN A 646 -5.38 -5.62 23.09
CA ASN A 646 -5.53 -5.43 24.53
C ASN A 646 -4.19 -5.06 25.17
N CYS A 647 -4.23 -4.15 26.15
CA CYS A 647 -3.10 -3.99 27.06
C CYS A 647 -2.94 -5.27 27.91
N ARG A 648 -1.71 -5.74 28.09
CA ARG A 648 -1.40 -6.94 28.88
C ARG A 648 -1.30 -6.60 30.37
N HIS A 649 -1.60 -7.55 31.25
CA HIS A 649 -1.76 -7.27 32.68
C HIS A 649 -0.80 -8.07 33.57
N LEU A 650 -0.19 -7.36 34.54
CA LEU A 650 0.61 -7.95 35.61
C LEU A 650 -0.19 -7.97 36.92
N PRO A 651 -0.02 -8.99 37.78
CA PRO A 651 -0.56 -8.96 39.13
C PRO A 651 0.18 -7.94 40.00
N VAL A 652 -0.53 -7.43 41.02
CA VAL A 652 -0.04 -6.53 42.06
C VAL A 652 -0.41 -7.04 43.46
N SER A 653 0.32 -6.59 44.48
CA SER A 653 0.20 -7.04 45.88
C SER A 653 -1.18 -6.86 46.51
N THR A 654 -2.03 -5.99 45.95
CA THR A 654 -3.44 -5.81 46.35
C THR A 654 -4.38 -6.90 45.82
N LYS A 655 -3.87 -7.87 45.05
CA LYS A 655 -4.64 -8.83 44.23
C LYS A 655 -5.44 -8.21 43.07
N GLY A 656 -5.13 -6.96 42.73
CA GLY A 656 -5.56 -6.34 41.48
C GLY A 656 -4.65 -6.71 40.30
N LEU A 657 -4.87 -6.04 39.17
CA LEU A 657 -4.02 -6.06 37.99
C LEU A 657 -3.56 -4.64 37.66
N CYS A 658 -2.35 -4.49 37.14
CA CYS A 658 -1.86 -3.25 36.53
C CYS A 658 -1.54 -3.46 35.04
N ALA A 659 -1.74 -2.41 34.23
CA ALA A 659 -1.49 -2.41 32.80
C ALA A 659 0.02 -2.34 32.48
N LEU A 660 0.49 -3.16 31.53
CA LEU A 660 1.85 -3.15 30.99
C LEU A 660 1.82 -2.75 29.50
N PRO A 661 2.16 -1.48 29.17
CA PRO A 661 2.32 -1.03 27.78
C PRO A 661 3.54 -1.67 27.11
N SER A 662 3.45 -1.88 25.79
CA SER A 662 4.53 -2.46 24.96
C SER A 662 5.88 -1.77 25.17
N LEU A 663 5.90 -0.44 25.20
CA LEU A 663 7.10 0.37 25.46
C LEU A 663 7.83 -0.01 26.77
N GLU A 664 7.09 -0.36 27.83
CA GLU A 664 7.68 -0.70 29.13
C GLU A 664 8.16 -2.15 29.16
N GLU A 665 7.47 -3.06 28.48
CA GLU A 665 7.94 -4.44 28.29
C GLU A 665 9.19 -4.50 27.40
N GLU A 666 9.21 -3.78 26.28
CA GLU A 666 10.35 -3.72 25.34
C GLU A 666 11.60 -3.10 25.98
N LYS A 667 11.46 -2.21 26.98
CA LYS A 667 12.59 -1.74 27.79
C LYS A 667 13.23 -2.87 28.62
N MET A 668 12.47 -3.89 29.02
CA MET A 668 12.92 -5.01 29.84
C MET A 668 13.40 -6.21 29.01
N TYR A 669 13.94 -5.96 27.81
CA TYR A 669 14.22 -6.93 26.73
C TYR A 669 15.01 -8.20 27.10
N SER A 670 15.76 -8.23 28.21
CA SER A 670 16.45 -9.44 28.70
C SER A 670 15.54 -10.43 29.44
N LEU A 671 14.28 -10.08 29.66
CA LEU A 671 13.23 -10.93 30.23
C LEU A 671 12.24 -11.37 29.15
N GLU A 672 11.66 -12.55 29.32
CA GLU A 672 10.44 -13.01 28.63
C GLU A 672 9.31 -12.93 29.67
N ILE A 673 8.54 -11.83 29.68
CA ILE A 673 7.54 -11.54 30.70
C ILE A 673 6.25 -12.33 30.43
N LEU A 674 5.77 -13.03 31.46
CA LEU A 674 4.54 -13.83 31.44
C LEU A 674 3.44 -13.08 32.19
N CYS A 675 2.48 -12.53 31.45
CA CYS A 675 1.36 -11.77 31.99
C CYS A 675 0.22 -12.67 32.50
N ALA A 676 -0.67 -12.14 33.33
CA ALA A 676 -1.79 -12.87 33.92
C ALA A 676 -2.79 -13.38 32.85
N ASP A 677 -2.99 -12.55 31.83
CA ASP A 677 -3.85 -12.67 30.65
C ASP A 677 -3.12 -13.21 29.41
N GLN A 678 -1.96 -13.85 29.59
CA GLN A 678 -1.15 -14.35 28.47
C GLN A 678 -1.96 -15.21 27.49
N CYS A 679 -1.94 -14.81 26.21
CA CYS A 679 -2.64 -15.44 25.10
C CYS A 679 -4.18 -15.32 25.11
N ASP A 680 -4.81 -14.73 26.14
CA ASP A 680 -6.26 -14.46 26.15
C ASP A 680 -6.67 -13.36 25.15
N ASP A 681 -5.69 -12.66 24.57
CA ASP A 681 -5.81 -11.71 23.47
C ASP A 681 -6.08 -12.37 22.10
N ILE A 682 -5.77 -13.66 21.93
CA ILE A 682 -5.82 -14.38 20.65
C ILE A 682 -7.27 -14.66 20.20
N LYS A 683 -7.58 -14.32 18.94
CA LYS A 683 -8.86 -14.60 18.27
C LYS A 683 -8.99 -16.10 17.97
N LEU A 684 -9.49 -16.86 18.94
CA LEU A 684 -9.57 -18.34 18.92
C LEU A 684 -10.48 -18.90 17.81
N ASP A 685 -11.38 -18.09 17.30
CA ASP A 685 -12.27 -18.33 16.16
C ASP A 685 -11.56 -18.24 14.80
N LEU A 686 -10.43 -17.52 14.71
CA LEU A 686 -9.61 -17.43 13.49
C LEU A 686 -8.58 -18.57 13.36
N LEU A 687 -8.30 -19.31 14.43
CA LEU A 687 -7.39 -20.45 14.42
C LEU A 687 -8.06 -21.70 13.85
N SER A 688 -7.56 -22.23 12.74
CA SER A 688 -8.05 -23.49 12.19
C SER A 688 -7.64 -24.69 13.04
N ALA A 689 -8.40 -25.78 12.93
CA ALA A 689 -8.07 -27.05 13.59
C ALA A 689 -6.68 -27.58 13.20
N LYS A 690 -6.21 -27.31 11.97
CA LYS A 690 -4.88 -27.67 11.49
C LYS A 690 -3.78 -26.91 12.22
N GLU A 691 -3.95 -25.61 12.45
CA GLU A 691 -2.96 -24.79 13.15
C GLU A 691 -2.90 -25.11 14.65
N ILE A 692 -4.05 -25.41 15.27
CA ILE A 692 -4.11 -25.93 16.65
C ILE A 692 -3.38 -27.28 16.75
N GLN A 693 -3.59 -28.18 15.79
CA GLN A 693 -2.88 -29.45 15.70
C GLN A 693 -1.36 -29.26 15.47
N GLU A 694 -0.95 -28.32 14.62
CA GLU A 694 0.47 -28.02 14.37
C GLU A 694 1.16 -27.45 15.61
N ILE A 695 0.49 -26.60 16.40
CA ILE A 695 1.02 -26.07 17.67
C ILE A 695 1.20 -27.20 18.70
N ASP A 696 0.23 -28.11 18.83
CA ASP A 696 0.30 -29.28 19.73
C ASP A 696 1.41 -30.25 19.28
N GLU A 697 1.42 -30.64 18.01
CA GLU A 697 2.41 -31.58 17.47
C GLU A 697 3.84 -31.01 17.47
N HIS A 698 4.04 -29.71 17.21
CA HIS A 698 5.38 -29.11 17.25
C HIS A 698 6.05 -29.27 18.62
N PHE A 699 5.29 -29.17 19.72
CA PHE A 699 5.78 -29.47 21.07
C PHE A 699 6.16 -30.96 21.22
N TYR A 700 5.26 -31.89 20.87
CA TYR A 700 5.53 -33.33 21.01
C TYR A 700 6.66 -33.85 20.09
N ARG A 701 6.94 -33.15 18.98
CA ARG A 701 8.11 -33.35 18.11
C ARG A 701 9.44 -32.87 18.73
N GLY A 702 9.49 -32.67 20.05
CA GLY A 702 10.72 -32.41 20.81
C GLY A 702 11.14 -30.94 20.93
N LYS A 703 10.25 -29.99 20.65
CA LYS A 703 10.53 -28.54 20.77
C LYS A 703 10.19 -28.04 22.18
N LYS A 704 10.76 -26.90 22.60
CA LYS A 704 10.37 -26.26 23.88
C LYS A 704 8.89 -25.87 23.84
N VAL A 705 8.18 -26.07 24.97
CA VAL A 705 6.78 -25.69 25.12
C VAL A 705 6.62 -24.15 25.12
N ILE A 706 5.60 -23.64 24.42
CA ILE A 706 5.29 -22.22 24.38
C ILE A 706 3.97 -21.92 25.10
N TRP A 707 3.75 -20.65 25.48
CA TRP A 707 2.54 -20.23 26.22
C TRP A 707 1.24 -20.56 25.49
N LYS A 708 1.23 -20.54 24.15
CA LYS A 708 0.08 -20.98 23.34
C LYS A 708 -0.30 -22.45 23.59
N ASN A 709 0.63 -23.36 23.91
CA ASN A 709 0.29 -24.76 24.24
C ASN A 709 -0.48 -24.83 25.57
N PHE A 710 0.00 -24.13 26.61
CA PHE A 710 -0.70 -24.10 27.90
C PHE A 710 -2.06 -23.40 27.79
N TRP A 711 -2.15 -22.31 27.03
CA TRP A 711 -3.41 -21.62 26.77
C TRP A 711 -4.41 -22.48 25.99
N LEU A 712 -3.99 -23.18 24.93
CA LEU A 712 -4.87 -24.09 24.20
C LEU A 712 -5.35 -25.26 25.07
N ALA A 713 -4.57 -25.69 26.07
CA ALA A 713 -5.00 -26.67 27.07
C ALA A 713 -6.00 -26.06 28.07
N ASP A 714 -5.73 -24.88 28.64
CA ASP A 714 -6.65 -24.13 29.52
C ASP A 714 -8.01 -23.89 28.84
N LYS A 715 -8.06 -23.71 27.49
CA LYS A 715 -9.28 -23.54 26.70
C LYS A 715 -9.93 -24.86 26.22
N GLY A 716 -9.34 -26.03 26.51
CA GLY A 716 -9.84 -27.33 26.05
C GLY A 716 -9.79 -27.51 24.52
N LYS A 717 -8.82 -26.88 23.85
CA LYS A 717 -8.69 -26.85 22.37
C LYS A 717 -7.56 -27.75 21.86
N CYS A 718 -6.46 -27.84 22.59
CA CYS A 718 -5.58 -29.00 22.51
C CYS A 718 -5.80 -29.87 23.76
N GLU A 719 -5.21 -31.07 23.76
CA GLU A 719 -5.27 -31.93 24.94
C GLU A 719 -4.33 -31.45 26.03
N GLU A 720 -4.69 -31.68 27.30
CA GLU A 720 -3.90 -31.32 28.48
C GLU A 720 -2.41 -31.68 28.30
N ILE A 721 -1.54 -30.73 28.65
CA ILE A 721 -0.12 -30.98 28.83
C ILE A 721 0.02 -31.81 30.11
N ILE A 722 0.60 -33.00 29.99
CA ILE A 722 0.72 -33.97 31.08
C ILE A 722 1.46 -33.33 32.26
N GLU A 723 0.70 -33.01 33.32
CA GLU A 723 1.27 -32.55 34.57
C GLU A 723 1.94 -33.73 35.29
N ARG A 724 3.24 -33.59 35.54
CA ARG A 724 4.04 -34.55 36.30
C ARG A 724 3.93 -34.29 37.80
N GLU A 725 4.09 -35.31 38.65
CA GLU A 725 4.04 -35.13 40.11
C GLU A 725 5.10 -34.12 40.61
N ALA A 726 6.26 -34.08 39.97
CA ALA A 726 7.31 -33.10 40.24
C ALA A 726 6.87 -31.63 39.98
N CYS A 727 5.85 -31.38 39.15
CA CYS A 727 5.25 -30.05 39.00
C CYS A 727 4.41 -29.67 40.23
N LYS A 728 3.66 -30.63 40.79
CA LYS A 728 2.90 -30.45 42.04
C LYS A 728 3.85 -30.28 43.23
N GLU A 729 4.96 -31.01 43.24
CA GLU A 729 6.03 -30.88 44.24
C GLU A 729 6.71 -29.50 44.18
N ALA A 730 7.16 -29.06 43.00
CA ALA A 730 7.75 -27.73 42.82
C ALA A 730 6.76 -26.60 43.16
N SER A 731 5.48 -26.76 42.81
CA SER A 731 4.42 -25.82 43.20
C SER A 731 4.18 -25.79 44.71
N ARG A 732 4.32 -26.93 45.40
CA ARG A 732 4.23 -27.02 46.87
C ARG A 732 5.40 -26.28 47.53
N MET A 733 6.64 -26.63 47.16
CA MET A 733 7.84 -25.96 47.66
C MET A 733 7.80 -24.45 47.42
N LEU A 734 7.30 -24.00 46.25
CA LEU A 734 7.09 -22.58 45.97
C LEU A 734 6.05 -21.96 46.93
N ASN A 735 4.91 -22.61 47.15
CA ASN A 735 3.89 -22.12 48.09
C ASN A 735 4.42 -22.08 49.55
N ASP A 736 5.28 -23.02 49.93
CA ASP A 736 5.97 -23.03 51.23
C ASP A 736 6.94 -21.84 51.34
N ILE A 737 7.71 -21.55 50.27
CA ILE A 737 8.57 -20.35 50.14
C ILE A 737 7.76 -19.04 50.17
N LEU A 738 6.51 -19.04 49.71
CA LEU A 738 5.62 -17.86 49.76
C LEU A 738 4.93 -17.67 51.13
N SER A 739 4.82 -18.75 51.91
CA SER A 739 4.11 -18.80 53.20
C SER A 739 5.04 -18.75 54.42
N GLY A 740 6.35 -18.93 54.22
CA GLY A 740 7.37 -18.75 55.26
C GLY A 740 7.39 -17.31 55.79
N ASN A 741 7.68 -17.14 57.08
CA ASN A 741 7.63 -15.83 57.76
C ASN A 741 9.01 -15.21 58.08
N GLN A 742 10.12 -15.91 57.80
CA GLN A 742 11.48 -15.44 58.05
C GLN A 742 12.44 -15.96 56.98
N PHE A 743 12.90 -15.08 56.09
CA PHE A 743 13.93 -15.41 55.10
C PHE A 743 15.30 -14.91 55.59
N ARG A 744 16.39 -15.54 55.16
CA ARG A 744 17.75 -15.04 55.48
C ARG A 744 18.18 -13.92 54.53
N TYR A 745 17.74 -13.97 53.28
CA TYR A 745 18.12 -13.09 52.19
C TYR A 745 16.90 -12.73 51.33
N PRO A 746 16.92 -11.60 50.58
CA PRO A 746 15.82 -11.20 49.69
C PRO A 746 15.70 -12.04 48.41
N VAL A 747 16.68 -12.89 48.10
CA VAL A 747 16.64 -13.83 46.97
C VAL A 747 16.58 -15.26 47.51
N THR A 748 15.70 -16.08 46.94
CA THR A 748 15.59 -17.53 47.23
C THR A 748 15.77 -18.33 45.94
N LYS A 749 16.35 -19.53 46.01
CA LYS A 749 16.48 -20.47 44.88
C LYS A 749 15.51 -21.64 45.08
N LEU A 750 14.89 -22.11 43.99
CA LEU A 750 14.13 -23.36 43.91
C LEU A 750 14.64 -24.11 42.67
N LYS A 751 15.27 -25.26 42.86
CA LYS A 751 16.01 -25.99 41.81
C LYS A 751 15.17 -27.13 41.25
N VAL A 752 15.22 -27.31 39.94
CA VAL A 752 14.62 -28.44 39.22
C VAL A 752 15.73 -29.12 38.42
N TYR A 753 16.34 -30.14 39.00
CA TYR A 753 17.32 -30.96 38.27
C TYR A 753 16.60 -32.09 37.52
N HIS A 754 16.89 -32.26 36.24
CA HIS A 754 16.13 -33.18 35.39
C HIS A 754 16.99 -34.03 34.45
N HIS A 755 16.58 -35.28 34.21
CA HIS A 755 17.17 -36.10 33.15
C HIS A 755 16.95 -35.46 31.76
N PRO A 756 17.85 -35.72 30.77
CA PRO A 756 17.58 -35.41 29.37
C PRO A 756 16.26 -36.06 28.92
N GLY A 757 15.35 -35.29 28.31
CA GLY A 757 14.06 -35.80 27.80
C GLY A 757 12.94 -36.01 28.84
N SER A 758 13.19 -35.84 30.13
CA SER A 758 12.20 -36.13 31.21
C SER A 758 11.08 -35.09 31.43
N GLY A 759 11.09 -34.00 30.67
CA GLY A 759 10.10 -32.92 30.76
C GLY A 759 10.41 -31.80 31.78
N GLY A 760 11.62 -31.72 32.35
CA GLY A 760 11.97 -30.72 33.36
C GLY A 760 11.70 -29.25 32.98
N SER A 761 12.11 -28.83 31.78
CA SER A 761 11.80 -27.48 31.24
C SER A 761 10.28 -27.26 31.08
N THR A 762 9.53 -28.27 30.65
CA THR A 762 8.06 -28.23 30.59
C THR A 762 7.46 -28.01 31.97
N ILE A 763 7.93 -28.73 32.99
CA ILE A 763 7.49 -28.57 34.38
C ILE A 763 7.79 -27.15 34.88
N ALA A 764 9.01 -26.65 34.68
CA ALA A 764 9.39 -25.32 35.16
C ALA A 764 8.55 -24.21 34.50
N ARG A 765 8.25 -24.33 33.21
CA ARG A 765 7.31 -23.44 32.50
C ARG A 765 5.86 -23.63 32.95
N GLN A 766 5.44 -24.85 33.32
CA GLN A 766 4.11 -25.13 33.86
C GLN A 766 3.90 -24.53 35.26
N VAL A 767 4.93 -24.50 36.12
CA VAL A 767 4.91 -23.78 37.41
C VAL A 767 4.72 -22.28 37.17
N LEU A 768 5.46 -21.67 36.25
CA LEU A 768 5.27 -20.27 35.88
C LEU A 768 3.85 -20.00 35.33
N TRP A 769 3.33 -20.89 34.46
CA TRP A 769 1.98 -20.77 33.91
C TRP A 769 0.91 -20.75 34.99
N LYS A 770 1.03 -21.61 36.01
CA LYS A 770 0.08 -21.65 37.13
C LYS A 770 0.17 -20.42 38.03
N GLN A 771 1.36 -19.86 38.23
CA GLN A 771 1.62 -18.78 39.18
C GLN A 771 1.42 -17.37 38.59
N ARG A 772 1.29 -17.23 37.26
CA ARG A 772 1.19 -15.94 36.52
C ARG A 772 0.10 -14.96 36.99
N LYS A 773 -0.89 -15.44 37.76
CA LYS A 773 -2.02 -14.64 38.26
C LYS A 773 -1.84 -14.18 39.71
N ASP A 774 -0.92 -14.80 40.44
CA ASP A 774 -0.63 -14.54 41.85
C ASP A 774 0.77 -13.91 42.07
N LEU A 775 1.70 -14.16 41.13
CA LEU A 775 3.07 -13.65 41.11
C LEU A 775 3.43 -13.03 39.76
N ARG A 776 4.41 -12.12 39.77
CA ARG A 776 5.04 -11.60 38.56
C ARG A 776 6.03 -12.64 38.02
N CYS A 777 5.73 -13.23 36.88
CA CYS A 777 6.51 -14.31 36.27
C CYS A 777 7.31 -13.81 35.06
N ALA A 778 8.57 -14.25 34.94
CA ALA A 778 9.36 -14.07 33.72
C ALA A 778 10.41 -15.17 33.54
N ILE A 779 10.87 -15.39 32.30
CA ILE A 779 12.05 -16.21 32.00
C ILE A 779 13.25 -15.30 31.74
N ILE A 780 14.40 -15.63 32.31
CA ILE A 780 15.67 -14.92 32.06
C ILE A 780 16.30 -15.41 30.76
N LYS A 781 16.61 -14.47 29.87
CA LYS A 781 17.40 -14.74 28.67
C LYS A 781 18.88 -14.70 29.05
N THR A 782 19.47 -15.87 29.32
CA THR A 782 20.87 -16.04 29.80
C THR A 782 21.94 -15.57 28.80
N SER A 783 21.56 -15.16 27.58
CA SER A 783 22.44 -14.55 26.58
C SER A 783 22.79 -13.08 26.86
N TYR A 784 22.20 -12.45 27.88
CA TYR A 784 22.51 -11.08 28.31
C TYR A 784 23.36 -11.05 29.58
N PRO A 785 24.20 -10.01 29.79
CA PRO A 785 24.95 -9.81 31.02
C PRO A 785 24.03 -9.79 32.26
N VAL A 786 24.53 -10.34 33.37
CA VAL A 786 23.82 -10.37 34.65
C VAL A 786 23.43 -8.98 35.14
N THR A 787 24.27 -7.96 34.91
CA THR A 787 23.98 -6.56 35.25
C THR A 787 22.70 -6.05 34.57
N THR A 788 22.53 -6.29 33.27
CA THR A 788 21.30 -5.96 32.51
C THR A 788 20.09 -6.74 33.03
N VAL A 789 20.26 -8.04 33.29
CA VAL A 789 19.18 -8.89 33.81
C VAL A 789 18.73 -8.46 35.21
N CYS A 790 19.67 -8.14 36.09
CA CYS A 790 19.41 -7.62 37.42
C CYS A 790 18.64 -6.28 37.35
N GLN A 791 19.11 -5.34 36.53
CA GLN A 791 18.45 -4.05 36.33
C GLN A 791 17.00 -4.23 35.86
N HIS A 792 16.76 -5.06 34.85
CA HIS A 792 15.40 -5.30 34.34
C HIS A 792 14.51 -6.05 35.35
N ALA A 793 15.05 -7.01 36.10
CA ALA A 793 14.30 -7.69 37.16
C ALA A 793 13.90 -6.74 38.31
N VAL A 794 14.77 -5.80 38.67
CA VAL A 794 14.48 -4.75 39.66
C VAL A 794 13.43 -3.76 39.15
N VAL A 795 13.48 -3.37 37.88
CA VAL A 795 12.41 -2.55 37.25
C VAL A 795 11.08 -3.32 37.24
N PHE A 796 11.09 -4.58 36.79
CA PHE A 796 9.90 -5.45 36.72
C PHE A 796 9.25 -5.68 38.10
N ARG A 797 10.05 -5.77 39.18
CA ARG A 797 9.53 -5.84 40.55
C ARG A 797 8.78 -4.58 40.98
N HIS A 798 9.32 -3.40 40.67
CA HIS A 798 8.81 -2.13 41.18
C HIS A 798 7.85 -1.42 40.21
N TYR A 799 7.65 -1.94 39.00
CA TYR A 799 6.72 -1.42 38.02
C TYR A 799 5.30 -1.30 38.61
N ASP A 800 4.81 -0.08 38.73
CA ASP A 800 3.55 0.31 39.42
C ASP A 800 3.39 -0.16 40.90
N GLU A 801 4.46 -0.67 41.54
CA GLU A 801 4.44 -1.11 42.95
C GLU A 801 5.46 -0.34 43.81
N ARG A 802 5.08 0.86 44.26
CA ARG A 802 5.97 1.80 44.96
C ARG A 802 6.32 1.42 46.41
N ASP A 803 5.50 0.63 47.10
CA ASP A 803 5.83 0.13 48.45
C ASP A 803 6.67 -1.15 48.34
N VAL A 804 7.99 -0.97 48.36
CA VAL A 804 9.01 -2.03 48.28
C VAL A 804 8.75 -3.19 49.27
N LYS A 805 8.13 -2.92 50.44
CA LYS A 805 7.82 -3.93 51.47
C LYS A 805 6.55 -4.73 51.18
N ARG A 806 5.69 -4.26 50.28
CA ARG A 806 4.44 -4.93 49.87
C ARG A 806 4.50 -5.54 48.48
N SER A 807 5.34 -5.02 47.56
CA SER A 807 5.44 -5.52 46.18
C SER A 807 5.60 -7.04 46.12
N LEU A 808 4.97 -7.66 45.12
CA LEU A 808 5.00 -9.12 44.96
C LEU A 808 6.43 -9.66 44.81
N PRO A 809 6.71 -10.90 45.27
CA PRO A 809 7.87 -11.65 44.83
C PRO A 809 7.84 -11.84 43.31
N VAL A 810 8.97 -11.65 42.65
CA VAL A 810 9.12 -11.97 41.22
C VAL A 810 9.64 -13.40 41.07
N LEU A 811 8.93 -14.23 40.33
CA LEU A 811 9.32 -15.60 39.98
C LEU A 811 10.08 -15.59 38.64
N LEU A 812 11.39 -15.85 38.71
CA LEU A 812 12.31 -15.80 37.58
C LEU A 812 12.77 -17.21 37.22
N LEU A 813 12.34 -17.73 36.06
CA LEU A 813 12.83 -19.00 35.53
C LEU A 813 14.19 -18.80 34.84
N VAL A 814 15.17 -19.61 35.25
CA VAL A 814 16.48 -19.72 34.61
C VAL A 814 16.61 -21.13 34.02
N GLU A 815 16.62 -21.25 32.69
CA GLU A 815 16.81 -22.52 31.98
C GLU A 815 18.27 -22.68 31.51
N ASP A 816 18.76 -23.93 31.47
CA ASP A 816 20.00 -24.32 30.77
C ASP A 816 21.25 -23.45 31.14
N TYR A 817 21.34 -23.03 32.41
CA TYR A 817 22.29 -22.02 32.90
C TYR A 817 23.66 -22.59 33.35
N ASP A 818 24.70 -21.74 33.33
CA ASP A 818 25.96 -21.99 34.03
C ASP A 818 25.91 -21.55 35.51
N GLU A 819 26.59 -22.28 36.41
CA GLU A 819 26.56 -21.96 37.84
C GLU A 819 27.18 -20.59 38.17
N GLU A 820 28.25 -20.17 37.48
CA GLU A 820 28.90 -18.86 37.70
C GLU A 820 27.90 -17.73 37.42
N TYR A 821 27.18 -17.81 36.30
CA TYR A 821 26.11 -16.87 35.95
C TYR A 821 24.98 -16.86 36.99
N LEU A 822 24.58 -18.02 37.51
CA LEU A 822 23.53 -18.11 38.54
C LEU A 822 23.99 -17.57 39.90
N GLU A 823 25.27 -17.69 40.25
CA GLU A 823 25.83 -17.11 41.46
C GLU A 823 25.99 -15.59 41.34
N GLU A 824 26.59 -15.09 40.25
CA GLU A 824 26.68 -13.65 39.95
C GLU A 824 25.28 -13.00 39.98
N LEU A 825 24.28 -13.63 39.36
CA LEU A 825 22.89 -13.15 39.37
C LEU A 825 22.27 -13.15 40.76
N TYR A 826 22.49 -14.21 41.55
CA TYR A 826 21.99 -14.29 42.92
C TYR A 826 22.58 -13.18 43.81
N TYR A 827 23.89 -12.93 43.71
CA TYR A 827 24.55 -11.86 44.46
C TYR A 827 24.10 -10.48 43.96
N SER A 828 24.02 -10.27 42.64
CA SER A 828 23.58 -8.99 42.05
C SER A 828 22.15 -8.61 42.45
N LEU A 829 21.22 -9.56 42.41
CA LEU A 829 19.83 -9.35 42.87
C LEU A 829 19.73 -9.16 44.40
N THR A 830 20.67 -9.74 45.16
CA THR A 830 20.73 -9.56 46.61
C THR A 830 21.23 -8.16 46.97
N ASP A 831 22.30 -7.69 46.32
CA ASP A 831 22.88 -6.36 46.55
C ASP A 831 21.95 -5.22 46.09
N ALA A 832 21.29 -5.40 44.93
CA ALA A 832 20.33 -4.42 44.40
C ALA A 832 19.09 -4.19 45.28
N MET A 833 18.81 -5.09 46.24
CA MET A 833 17.77 -4.87 47.27
C MET A 833 18.28 -4.09 48.49
N GLY A 834 19.60 -3.90 48.61
CA GLY A 834 20.27 -3.06 49.61
C GLY A 834 20.62 -3.79 50.93
N PRO A 835 21.72 -3.38 51.59
CA PRO A 835 22.30 -4.11 52.74
C PRO A 835 21.43 -4.12 54.00
N ASN A 836 20.34 -3.35 54.02
CA ASN A 836 19.36 -3.26 55.11
C ASN A 836 18.23 -4.30 55.01
N VAL A 837 18.07 -5.00 53.88
CA VAL A 837 17.03 -6.04 53.71
C VAL A 837 17.54 -7.40 54.21
N ARG A 838 18.00 -7.41 55.46
CA ARG A 838 18.34 -8.62 56.22
C ARG A 838 17.10 -9.03 57.00
N HIS A 839 16.66 -10.27 56.83
CA HIS A 839 15.39 -10.77 57.36
C HIS A 839 14.11 -10.09 56.82
N PRO A 840 13.88 -10.08 55.49
CA PRO A 840 12.58 -9.71 54.96
C PRO A 840 11.52 -10.76 55.31
N SER A 841 10.26 -10.32 55.39
CA SER A 841 9.11 -11.19 55.66
C SER A 841 8.63 -12.00 54.45
N LYS A 842 9.14 -11.70 53.25
CA LYS A 842 8.93 -12.41 51.98
C LYS A 842 10.19 -12.25 51.10
N PRO A 843 10.51 -13.19 50.20
CA PRO A 843 11.54 -12.96 49.19
C PRO A 843 11.11 -11.85 48.21
N SER A 844 12.07 -11.03 47.77
CA SER A 844 11.89 -10.11 46.64
C SER A 844 11.93 -10.85 45.30
N PHE A 845 12.80 -11.86 45.20
CA PHE A 845 13.03 -12.67 44.01
C PHE A 845 13.08 -14.15 44.34
N ILE A 846 12.45 -14.98 43.51
CA ILE A 846 12.52 -16.44 43.57
C ILE A 846 13.09 -16.94 42.24
N LEU A 847 14.29 -17.50 42.28
CA LEU A 847 14.97 -18.08 41.11
C LEU A 847 14.53 -19.54 40.96
N LEU A 848 13.70 -19.83 39.95
CA LEU A 848 13.36 -21.19 39.56
C LEU A 848 14.44 -21.71 38.61
N CYS A 849 15.40 -22.46 39.15
CA CYS A 849 16.61 -22.89 38.45
C CYS A 849 16.39 -24.27 37.80
N CYS A 850 16.09 -24.31 36.50
CA CYS A 850 15.87 -25.55 35.76
C CYS A 850 17.15 -26.01 35.04
N LYS A 851 17.75 -27.12 35.48
CA LYS A 851 19.04 -27.61 34.96
C LYS A 851 19.04 -29.10 34.62
N ARG A 852 19.61 -29.43 33.46
CA ARG A 852 19.81 -30.81 33.01
C ARG A 852 20.88 -31.49 33.86
N SER A 853 20.62 -32.72 34.29
CA SER A 853 21.54 -33.54 35.07
C SER A 853 21.30 -35.03 34.79
N ASN A 854 22.36 -35.83 34.77
CA ASN A 854 22.27 -37.29 34.67
C ASN A 854 22.09 -37.97 36.04
N VAL A 855 22.05 -37.20 37.14
CA VAL A 855 21.91 -37.70 38.51
C VAL A 855 21.05 -36.77 39.42
N PRO A 856 19.86 -36.33 38.98
CA PRO A 856 19.02 -35.36 39.70
C PRO A 856 18.67 -35.83 41.12
N ASP A 857 18.49 -37.14 41.34
CA ASP A 857 18.23 -37.71 42.67
C ASP A 857 19.37 -37.46 43.66
N LYS A 858 20.62 -37.35 43.18
CA LYS A 858 21.77 -37.01 44.05
C LYS A 858 21.71 -35.54 44.48
N PHE A 859 21.32 -34.64 43.58
CA PHE A 859 21.16 -33.22 43.89
C PHE A 859 19.96 -32.97 44.82
N CYS A 860 18.82 -33.62 44.57
CA CYS A 860 17.67 -33.58 45.50
C CYS A 860 18.05 -34.12 46.89
N LYS A 861 18.72 -35.28 46.98
CA LYS A 861 19.19 -35.82 48.28
C LYS A 861 20.19 -34.91 49.01
N ALA A 862 20.95 -34.09 48.28
CA ALA A 862 21.86 -33.10 48.85
C ALA A 862 21.19 -31.77 49.26
N SER A 863 19.96 -31.48 48.81
CA SER A 863 19.26 -30.21 49.05
C SER A 863 17.73 -30.36 49.02
N TYR A 864 17.21 -31.34 49.76
CA TYR A 864 15.80 -31.77 49.69
C TYR A 864 14.76 -30.67 50.03
N GLN A 865 15.19 -29.56 50.64
CA GLN A 865 14.32 -28.43 51.02
C GLN A 865 14.08 -27.43 49.88
N ASP A 866 14.95 -27.40 48.87
CA ASP A 866 14.88 -26.42 47.77
C ASP A 866 15.02 -27.05 46.37
N THR A 867 15.06 -28.38 46.26
CA THR A 867 15.44 -29.09 45.03
C THR A 867 14.49 -30.25 44.71
N VAL A 868 13.85 -30.17 43.55
CA VAL A 868 13.02 -31.23 42.94
C VAL A 868 13.85 -32.03 41.92
N ALA A 869 13.67 -33.35 41.90
CA ALA A 869 14.26 -34.25 40.92
C ALA A 869 13.23 -34.70 39.88
N VAL A 870 13.55 -34.54 38.59
CA VAL A 870 12.71 -35.00 37.47
C VAL A 870 13.44 -36.12 36.72
N THR A 871 13.19 -37.37 37.12
CA THR A 871 13.77 -38.56 36.50
C THR A 871 12.93 -39.04 35.30
N HIS A 872 13.40 -40.09 34.62
CA HIS A 872 12.60 -40.80 33.61
C HIS A 872 11.48 -41.66 34.20
N LYS A 873 11.49 -41.94 35.50
CA LYS A 873 10.45 -42.76 36.14
C LYS A 873 9.14 -41.97 36.29
N LEU A 874 8.05 -42.69 36.10
CA LEU A 874 6.66 -42.23 36.09
C LEU A 874 5.85 -42.98 37.15
N THR A 875 5.01 -42.24 37.87
CA THR A 875 3.93 -42.82 38.68
C THR A 875 2.87 -43.49 37.78
N ASP A 876 2.04 -44.38 38.34
CA ASP A 876 1.01 -45.08 37.56
C ASP A 876 -0.04 -44.12 36.96
N GLN A 877 -0.28 -42.98 37.62
CA GLN A 877 -1.13 -41.91 37.07
C GLN A 877 -0.49 -41.23 35.86
N GLU A 878 0.80 -40.91 35.93
CA GLU A 878 1.54 -40.39 34.76
C GLU A 878 1.61 -41.43 33.63
N LYS A 879 1.88 -42.71 33.94
CA LYS A 879 1.88 -43.80 32.95
C LYS A 879 0.54 -43.89 32.20
N ASN A 880 -0.57 -43.77 32.92
CA ASN A 880 -1.91 -43.72 32.33
C ASN A 880 -2.12 -42.48 31.43
N LEU A 881 -1.62 -41.31 31.83
CA LEU A 881 -1.69 -40.08 31.02
C LEU A 881 -0.83 -40.16 29.75
N PHE A 882 0.40 -40.65 29.85
CA PHE A 882 1.29 -40.87 28.70
C PHE A 882 0.71 -41.91 27.74
N GLY A 883 0.21 -43.05 28.24
CA GLY A 883 -0.43 -44.09 27.43
C GLY A 883 -1.68 -43.58 26.70
N ARG A 884 -2.61 -42.92 27.40
CA ARG A 884 -3.83 -42.35 26.79
C ARG A 884 -3.54 -41.29 25.73
N LYS A 885 -2.40 -40.59 25.77
CA LYS A 885 -2.00 -39.63 24.74
C LYS A 885 -1.25 -40.30 23.58
N LEU A 886 -0.43 -41.32 23.86
CA LEU A 886 0.23 -42.16 22.84
C LEU A 886 -0.79 -42.87 21.93
N GLU A 887 -1.79 -43.53 22.54
CA GLU A 887 -2.90 -44.20 21.83
C GLU A 887 -3.59 -43.30 20.79
N LYS A 888 -3.65 -41.99 21.03
CA LYS A 888 -4.31 -41.03 20.14
C LYS A 888 -3.42 -40.57 19.00
N PHE A 889 -2.11 -40.53 19.20
CA PHE A 889 -1.16 -40.36 18.11
C PHE A 889 -1.19 -41.59 17.18
N GLU A 890 -1.31 -42.79 17.73
CA GLU A 890 -1.48 -44.04 16.96
C GLU A 890 -2.79 -44.08 16.14
N LYS A 891 -3.86 -43.45 16.64
CA LYS A 891 -5.17 -43.39 15.95
C LYS A 891 -5.25 -42.32 14.84
N ARG A 892 -4.22 -41.47 14.65
CA ARG A 892 -4.14 -40.48 13.56
C ARG A 892 -3.50 -41.12 12.32
N LYS A 893 -4.29 -41.36 11.25
CA LYS A 893 -3.87 -42.07 10.03
C LYS A 893 -2.56 -41.58 9.40
N ASP A 894 -2.34 -40.27 9.39
CA ASP A 894 -1.22 -39.62 8.70
C ASP A 894 -0.07 -39.23 9.66
N PHE A 895 -0.14 -39.66 10.93
CA PHE A 895 0.84 -39.34 11.96
C PHE A 895 1.71 -40.56 12.29
N LYS A 896 3.02 -40.35 12.40
CA LYS A 896 3.96 -41.41 12.76
C LYS A 896 4.61 -41.16 14.11
N LEU A 897 4.70 -42.21 14.92
CA LEU A 897 5.40 -42.16 16.21
C LEU A 897 6.89 -41.81 16.11
N GLU A 898 7.54 -42.06 14.96
CA GLU A 898 8.93 -41.68 14.70
C GLU A 898 9.16 -40.16 14.84
N TYR A 899 8.12 -39.34 14.61
CA TYR A 899 8.19 -37.88 14.76
C TYR A 899 8.20 -37.41 16.21
N ILE A 900 7.83 -38.26 17.18
CA ILE A 900 7.72 -37.91 18.61
C ILE A 900 8.54 -38.85 19.51
N LEU A 901 9.67 -39.33 19.00
CA LEU A 901 10.53 -40.33 19.64
C LEU A 901 10.82 -40.05 21.13
N THR A 902 11.12 -38.79 21.52
CA THR A 902 11.37 -38.43 22.93
C THR A 902 10.15 -38.66 23.82
N PHE A 903 8.93 -38.40 23.33
CA PHE A 903 7.70 -38.68 24.05
C PHE A 903 7.44 -40.19 24.17
N VAL A 904 7.69 -40.95 23.10
CA VAL A 904 7.56 -42.43 23.10
C VAL A 904 8.53 -43.05 24.09
N LEU A 905 9.80 -42.64 24.09
CA LEU A 905 10.80 -43.10 25.06
C LEU A 905 10.40 -42.73 26.49
N MET A 906 9.89 -41.51 26.72
CA MET A 906 9.42 -41.09 28.05
C MET A 906 8.22 -41.92 28.53
N SER A 907 7.28 -42.28 27.66
CA SER A 907 6.15 -43.15 28.00
C SER A 907 6.58 -44.57 28.41
N LYS A 908 7.78 -44.99 28.02
CA LYS A 908 8.43 -46.26 28.39
C LYS A 908 9.54 -46.07 29.45
N GLU A 909 9.55 -44.96 30.17
CA GLU A 909 10.53 -44.62 31.21
C GLU A 909 12.02 -44.69 30.76
N PHE A 910 12.27 -44.56 29.45
CA PHE A 910 13.57 -44.79 28.79
C PHE A 910 14.19 -46.18 29.02
N GLU A 911 13.38 -47.20 29.30
CA GLU A 911 13.87 -48.58 29.46
C GLU A 911 14.34 -49.19 28.13
N THR A 912 15.54 -49.75 28.12
CA THR A 912 16.29 -50.14 26.92
C THR A 912 15.89 -51.50 26.31
N ASN A 913 14.64 -51.93 26.54
CA ASN A 913 14.10 -53.17 25.97
C ASN A 913 13.29 -52.87 24.69
N MET A 914 14.00 -52.52 23.62
CA MET A 914 13.54 -52.53 22.22
C MET A 914 14.68 -52.95 21.31
#